data_AF-A0A9P5ZQQ4-F1
#
_entry.id   AF-A0A9P5ZQQ4-F1
#
_cell.length_a   1.000
_cell.length_b   1.000
_cell.length_c   1.000
_cell.angle_alpha   90.00
_cell.angle_beta   90.00
_cell.angle_gamma   90.00
#
_symmetry.space_group_name_H-M   'P 1'
#
loop_
_entity.id
_entity.type
_entity.pdbx_description
1 polymer ?
#
loop_
_entity_poly.entity_id
_entity_poly.type
_entity_poly.pdbx_seq_one_letter_code
_entity_poly.pdbx_strand_id
1 'polypeptide(L)'
;MITQDMPFLTWMSERDLFVQEFLRLEAPDSDVCKECPECPASTESVARYQCHQCCDDHLFCQACIVTSHRTLPFHQVEQWNGCFFDRCSLQSLGLRMQLGHPQGNSCARPVPSFGNNFVVITSHGLVHTSIDFCGCTRSHTHDVQLLRACLFPATTTDPRTAATFEVLRLFQILTFGSKVSGYKFYQALARLTSNLEWRHIRLLKRSGHGHESSGVAGTQEGECAVLCPACPHPGKNLPTDWEAASPSKWVYLLFLAIDANFWLKQLSASNDARDPSLNAGSAYFVEEAKYKEFLCEKGNLNVAEASTCNNYDAVKLASIQGGKGTTASGVGTIECSRHDMKRPVSVGDMQKGERYVNMDYLYFSSVRNHSPANLVVSYDIACQWSRNLMCRSELYPPDLVTPCVNQLCVTYLVPKFHLYAHQTDCQINYSFNLTPGVGRTDSESPERGWAAMNPVASSTKEMGPGSQRDMLDDHFGNYNWQKVISLHASLLKRIQEAGAMRSEHVENFLTLSDSLPPATVRDFTSSIQHWEAGMIQDNPYESKTEAISAAKIRLQLAEEDAAEIQRDEALPRHDTISPSVLIAQGLELEDQKARLKVDMQSIGSHSTDIQRTCMTERHNHLKHQIIAWQGVQELYMPAITLYRLRADASGIELEEMELMLPSDAAATFRIDPTLADVTLIKNVQSRIDFSANKYRTNWRSLVALSMLLNKQDWKLKLQQLNDKDVCGLQEGEDASASEGRHTLSWIWMTQRTNNTEMTETMSEGKYYIFYCYIFYNTKREIAIRIEWCKARARAHRWQEECILLQEEMRRVKEFHRWQAGIWKVWAETAETDVTGVIGGPIGLNEGKAIAFCNSRPNQAIARSSSPTTRREATGLQRVTWSWEAIHTQ
;
A
#
# COMPACT_ATOMS: atom_id res chain seq x y z
N MET A 1 -8.18 -51.80 -13.15
CA MET A 1 -8.70 -51.82 -11.77
C MET A 1 -7.84 -50.95 -10.83
N ILE A 2 -7.70 -49.64 -11.13
CA ILE A 2 -7.04 -48.64 -10.23
C ILE A 2 -7.89 -47.34 -10.15
N THR A 3 -8.97 -47.21 -10.94
CA THR A 3 -9.72 -45.97 -11.13
C THR A 3 -10.77 -45.65 -10.05
N GLN A 4 -11.08 -46.57 -9.13
CA GLN A 4 -12.08 -46.34 -8.07
C GLN A 4 -11.51 -45.68 -6.80
N ASP A 5 -10.21 -45.81 -6.52
CA ASP A 5 -9.62 -45.29 -5.27
C ASP A 5 -9.11 -43.84 -5.37
N MET A 6 -9.13 -43.25 -6.58
CA MET A 6 -8.63 -41.89 -6.86
C MET A 6 -9.64 -41.10 -7.73
N PRO A 7 -10.89 -40.86 -7.26
CA PRO A 7 -11.95 -40.24 -8.06
C PRO A 7 -11.58 -38.85 -8.60
N PHE A 8 -10.70 -38.13 -7.90
CA PHE A 8 -10.16 -36.84 -8.31
C PHE A 8 -9.40 -36.88 -9.65
N LEU A 9 -8.54 -37.89 -9.85
CA LEU A 9 -7.76 -38.01 -11.09
C LEU A 9 -8.62 -38.39 -12.30
N THR A 10 -9.68 -39.17 -12.07
CA THR A 10 -10.66 -39.50 -13.12
C THR A 10 -11.36 -38.24 -13.61
N TRP A 11 -11.84 -37.39 -12.68
CA TRP A 11 -12.53 -36.15 -13.01
C TRP A 11 -11.68 -35.14 -13.80
N MET A 12 -10.35 -35.12 -13.62
CA MET A 12 -9.46 -34.22 -14.37
C MET A 12 -9.56 -34.38 -15.89
N SER A 13 -9.90 -35.58 -16.37
CA SER A 13 -10.10 -35.88 -17.80
C SER A 13 -11.47 -35.44 -18.35
N GLU A 14 -12.41 -35.10 -17.47
CA GLU A 14 -13.79 -34.71 -17.81
C GLU A 14 -14.01 -33.19 -17.72
N ARG A 15 -12.97 -32.41 -17.43
CA ARG A 15 -13.09 -30.96 -17.15
C ARG A 15 -13.77 -30.18 -18.27
N ASP A 16 -13.46 -30.48 -19.53
CA ASP A 16 -14.10 -29.83 -20.69
C ASP A 16 -15.62 -30.01 -20.68
N LEU A 17 -16.10 -31.23 -20.39
CA LEU A 17 -17.52 -31.53 -20.29
C LEU A 17 -18.16 -30.70 -19.16
N PHE A 18 -17.53 -30.62 -17.99
CA PHE A 18 -18.04 -29.82 -16.89
C PHE A 18 -18.07 -28.32 -17.24
N VAL A 19 -17.03 -27.78 -17.90
CA VAL A 19 -17.05 -26.37 -18.34
C VAL A 19 -18.20 -26.12 -19.32
N GLN A 20 -18.42 -27.02 -20.28
CA GLN A 20 -19.51 -26.90 -21.26
C GLN A 20 -20.89 -26.96 -20.61
N GLU A 21 -21.14 -27.90 -19.70
CA GLU A 21 -22.42 -27.97 -18.98
C GLU A 21 -22.67 -26.73 -18.11
N PHE A 22 -21.61 -26.16 -17.52
CA PHE A 22 -21.72 -24.91 -16.77
C PHE A 22 -21.98 -23.68 -17.65
N LEU A 23 -21.52 -23.70 -18.90
CA LEU A 23 -21.84 -22.67 -19.89
C LEU A 23 -23.26 -22.84 -20.43
N ARG A 24 -23.73 -24.08 -20.60
CA ARG A 24 -25.11 -24.38 -21.02
C ARG A 24 -26.14 -23.74 -20.08
N LEU A 25 -25.85 -23.68 -18.79
CA LEU A 25 -26.74 -23.05 -17.79
C LEU A 25 -26.80 -21.51 -17.87
N GLU A 26 -25.94 -20.85 -18.64
CA GLU A 26 -25.89 -19.38 -18.76
C GLU A 26 -26.85 -18.82 -19.83
N ALA A 27 -27.45 -19.69 -20.66
CA ALA A 27 -28.39 -19.30 -21.70
C ALA A 27 -29.53 -20.33 -21.83
N PRO A 28 -30.76 -19.92 -22.18
CA PRO A 28 -31.86 -20.85 -22.46
C PRO A 28 -31.59 -21.67 -23.72
N ASP A 29 -31.96 -22.95 -23.71
CA ASP A 29 -31.93 -23.79 -24.92
C ASP A 29 -32.92 -23.27 -25.98
N SER A 30 -32.44 -23.07 -27.22
CA SER A 30 -33.12 -22.32 -28.28
C SER A 30 -34.48 -22.90 -28.71
N ASP A 31 -34.69 -24.20 -28.50
CA ASP A 31 -35.87 -24.94 -28.93
C ASP A 31 -36.89 -25.21 -27.80
N VAL A 32 -36.51 -25.04 -26.52
CA VAL A 32 -37.33 -25.45 -25.35
C VAL A 32 -37.98 -24.27 -24.62
N CYS A 33 -37.48 -23.04 -24.80
CA CYS A 33 -37.70 -21.96 -23.82
C CYS A 33 -38.65 -20.82 -24.24
N LYS A 34 -39.52 -21.00 -25.24
CA LYS A 34 -40.47 -19.93 -25.64
C LYS A 34 -41.80 -19.97 -24.91
N GLU A 35 -42.22 -21.14 -24.45
CA GLU A 35 -43.53 -21.38 -23.84
C GLU A 35 -43.38 -21.68 -22.35
N CYS A 36 -44.28 -21.12 -21.55
CA CYS A 36 -44.28 -21.34 -20.10
C CYS A 36 -44.90 -22.71 -19.78
N PRO A 37 -44.21 -23.60 -19.04
CA PRO A 37 -44.68 -24.98 -18.84
C PRO A 37 -45.97 -25.09 -18.02
N GLU A 38 -46.26 -24.08 -17.19
CA GLU A 38 -47.47 -24.03 -16.36
C GLU A 38 -48.68 -23.37 -17.05
N CYS A 39 -48.48 -22.78 -18.23
CA CYS A 39 -49.56 -22.15 -18.97
C CYS A 39 -50.30 -23.19 -19.84
N PRO A 40 -51.63 -23.11 -19.99
CA PRO A 40 -52.34 -23.86 -21.02
C PRO A 40 -51.77 -23.52 -22.41
N ALA A 41 -51.61 -24.52 -23.29
CA ALA A 41 -51.04 -24.36 -24.64
C ALA A 41 -51.74 -23.32 -25.54
N SER A 42 -52.95 -22.88 -25.18
CA SER A 42 -53.69 -21.81 -25.86
C SER A 42 -53.35 -20.40 -25.39
N THR A 43 -52.45 -20.24 -24.43
CA THR A 43 -52.08 -18.96 -23.83
C THR A 43 -50.81 -18.45 -24.48
N GLU A 44 -50.88 -17.36 -25.25
CA GLU A 44 -49.69 -16.63 -25.72
C GLU A 44 -48.99 -15.96 -24.52
N SER A 45 -48.19 -16.72 -23.77
CA SER A 45 -47.39 -16.20 -22.66
C SER A 45 -45.91 -16.38 -22.97
N VAL A 46 -45.16 -15.28 -22.92
CA VAL A 46 -43.71 -15.31 -23.18
C VAL A 46 -42.99 -15.74 -21.90
N ALA A 47 -42.33 -16.90 -21.97
CA ALA A 47 -41.45 -17.37 -20.90
C ALA A 47 -40.13 -16.60 -20.91
N ARG A 48 -39.78 -15.96 -19.79
CA ARG A 48 -38.55 -15.16 -19.65
C ARG A 48 -37.87 -15.26 -18.30
N TYR A 49 -38.53 -15.84 -17.30
CA TYR A 49 -38.06 -15.78 -15.91
C TYR A 49 -37.63 -17.15 -15.43
N GLN A 50 -36.53 -17.23 -14.70
CA GLN A 50 -36.07 -18.47 -14.07
C GLN A 50 -35.72 -18.24 -12.60
N CYS A 51 -35.66 -19.34 -11.85
CA CYS A 51 -35.15 -19.34 -10.48
C CYS A 51 -34.09 -20.43 -10.31
N HIS A 52 -32.84 -20.03 -10.11
CA HIS A 52 -31.71 -20.93 -9.87
C HIS A 52 -31.80 -21.74 -8.56
N GLN A 53 -32.77 -21.42 -7.70
CA GLN A 53 -32.97 -22.09 -6.41
C GLN A 53 -34.05 -23.17 -6.46
N CYS A 54 -34.80 -23.29 -7.56
CA CYS A 54 -35.96 -24.18 -7.65
C CYS A 54 -35.70 -25.56 -8.28
N CYS A 55 -34.45 -25.92 -8.60
CA CYS A 55 -34.11 -27.17 -9.31
C CYS A 55 -34.98 -27.38 -10.57
N ASP A 56 -35.24 -26.31 -11.31
CA ASP A 56 -35.99 -26.28 -12.56
C ASP A 56 -35.25 -25.38 -13.56
N ASP A 57 -34.99 -25.89 -14.76
CA ASP A 57 -34.26 -25.21 -15.83
C ASP A 57 -35.18 -24.54 -16.86
N HIS A 58 -36.51 -24.62 -16.68
CA HIS A 58 -37.46 -23.98 -17.57
C HIS A 58 -37.59 -22.47 -17.31
N LEU A 59 -37.89 -21.74 -18.38
CA LEU A 59 -38.36 -20.37 -18.27
C LEU A 59 -39.86 -20.33 -18.00
N PHE A 60 -40.28 -19.40 -17.15
CA PHE A 60 -41.65 -19.14 -16.78
C PHE A 60 -42.10 -17.76 -17.25
N CYS A 61 -43.41 -17.60 -17.46
CA CYS A 61 -44.00 -16.26 -17.58
C CYS A 61 -44.05 -15.56 -16.20
N GLN A 62 -44.25 -14.24 -16.19
CA GLN A 62 -44.29 -13.44 -14.96
C GLN A 62 -45.35 -13.94 -13.96
N ALA A 63 -46.52 -14.37 -14.44
CA ALA A 63 -47.60 -14.83 -13.57
C ALA A 63 -47.27 -16.17 -12.90
N CYS A 64 -46.74 -17.13 -13.65
CA CYS A 64 -46.38 -18.45 -13.15
C CYS A 64 -45.21 -18.37 -12.17
N ILE A 65 -44.14 -17.63 -12.49
CA ILE A 65 -42.98 -17.50 -11.58
C ILE A 65 -43.39 -16.85 -10.25
N VAL A 66 -44.26 -15.84 -10.26
CA VAL A 66 -44.78 -15.21 -9.04
C VAL A 66 -45.68 -16.18 -8.25
N THR A 67 -46.47 -16.98 -8.95
CA THR A 67 -47.40 -17.92 -8.31
C THR A 67 -46.65 -19.08 -7.65
N SER A 68 -45.68 -19.68 -8.33
CA SER A 68 -44.83 -20.77 -7.80
C SER A 68 -44.00 -20.32 -6.61
N HIS A 69 -43.61 -19.04 -6.55
CA HIS A 69 -42.80 -18.47 -5.48
C HIS A 69 -43.59 -17.82 -4.33
N ARG A 70 -44.92 -17.97 -4.26
CA ARG A 70 -45.71 -17.46 -3.13
C ARG A 70 -45.29 -18.02 -1.77
N THR A 71 -44.77 -19.25 -1.76
CA THR A 71 -44.26 -19.91 -0.55
C THR A 71 -42.76 -19.79 -0.38
N LEU A 72 -42.06 -19.26 -1.39
CA LEU A 72 -40.62 -19.08 -1.45
C LEU A 72 -40.28 -17.62 -1.80
N PRO A 73 -40.80 -16.63 -1.04
CA PRO A 73 -40.77 -15.22 -1.43
C PRO A 73 -39.38 -14.58 -1.41
N PHE A 74 -38.39 -15.33 -0.93
CA PHE A 74 -37.01 -14.90 -0.81
C PHE A 74 -36.06 -15.50 -1.84
N HIS A 75 -36.59 -16.27 -2.78
CA HIS A 75 -35.78 -16.74 -3.89
C HIS A 75 -35.39 -15.59 -4.82
N GLN A 76 -34.20 -15.70 -5.41
CA GLN A 76 -33.71 -14.81 -6.43
C GLN A 76 -34.12 -15.35 -7.80
N VAL A 77 -34.59 -14.44 -8.65
CA VAL A 77 -35.07 -14.74 -9.99
C VAL A 77 -34.33 -13.88 -11.00
N GLU A 78 -34.21 -14.38 -12.21
CA GLU A 78 -33.54 -13.68 -13.30
C GLU A 78 -34.45 -13.63 -14.51
N GLN A 79 -34.25 -12.62 -15.35
CA GLN A 79 -35.00 -12.41 -16.58
C GLN A 79 -34.08 -12.49 -17.79
N TRP A 80 -34.42 -13.35 -18.75
CA TRP A 80 -33.78 -13.34 -20.05
C TRP A 80 -34.14 -12.06 -20.82
N ASN A 81 -33.13 -11.23 -21.13
CA ASN A 81 -33.32 -9.98 -21.88
C ASN A 81 -33.09 -10.13 -23.39
N GLY A 82 -32.80 -11.35 -23.86
CA GLY A 82 -32.44 -11.65 -25.25
C GLY A 82 -30.95 -11.84 -25.49
N CYS A 83 -30.10 -11.38 -24.56
CA CYS A 83 -28.65 -11.52 -24.64
C CYS A 83 -28.06 -12.25 -23.43
N PHE A 84 -28.56 -11.96 -22.22
CA PHE A 84 -28.12 -12.58 -20.98
C PHE A 84 -29.27 -12.57 -19.94
N PHE A 85 -29.08 -13.30 -18.84
CA PHE A 85 -29.97 -13.23 -17.69
C PHE A 85 -29.69 -11.98 -16.84
N ASP A 86 -30.61 -11.01 -16.90
CA ASP A 86 -30.58 -9.82 -16.07
C ASP A 86 -31.21 -10.11 -14.71
N ARG A 87 -30.71 -9.45 -13.66
CA ARG A 87 -31.24 -9.64 -12.32
C ARG A 87 -32.59 -8.98 -12.20
N CYS A 88 -33.55 -9.70 -11.65
CA CYS A 88 -34.82 -9.12 -11.22
C CYS A 88 -35.18 -9.61 -9.81
N SER A 89 -36.24 -9.06 -9.24
CA SER A 89 -36.74 -9.51 -7.95
C SER A 89 -38.19 -9.93 -8.07
N LEU A 90 -38.60 -10.94 -7.29
CA LEU A 90 -40.01 -11.32 -7.19
C LEU A 90 -40.89 -10.11 -6.81
N GLN A 91 -40.36 -9.18 -6.01
CA GLN A 91 -40.99 -7.90 -5.70
C GLN A 91 -41.28 -7.06 -6.96
N SER A 92 -40.28 -6.89 -7.84
CA SER A 92 -40.43 -6.15 -9.10
C SER A 92 -41.43 -6.81 -10.05
N LEU A 93 -41.60 -8.13 -9.95
CA LEU A 93 -42.58 -8.91 -10.71
C LEU A 93 -43.98 -8.88 -10.09
N GLY A 94 -44.15 -8.25 -8.92
CA GLY A 94 -45.45 -8.05 -8.27
C GLY A 94 -45.73 -8.99 -7.09
N LEU A 95 -44.77 -9.81 -6.66
CA LEU A 95 -44.94 -10.65 -5.46
C LEU A 95 -45.05 -9.76 -4.21
N ARG A 96 -46.08 -10.04 -3.39
CA ARG A 96 -46.28 -9.41 -2.08
C ARG A 96 -46.51 -10.50 -1.03
N MET A 97 -45.87 -10.35 0.12
CA MET A 97 -45.97 -11.27 1.24
C MET A 97 -47.00 -10.78 2.26
N GLN A 98 -48.14 -11.47 2.35
CA GLN A 98 -49.16 -11.19 3.36
C GLN A 98 -48.77 -11.81 4.70
N LEU A 99 -48.73 -11.00 5.76
CA LEU A 99 -48.50 -11.44 7.15
C LEU A 99 -49.80 -11.46 7.96
N GLY A 100 -49.77 -12.19 9.08
CA GLY A 100 -50.88 -12.25 10.04
C GLY A 100 -52.07 -13.14 9.64
N HIS A 101 -51.99 -13.82 8.50
CA HIS A 101 -52.98 -14.78 8.02
C HIS A 101 -52.30 -16.08 7.54
N PRO A 102 -53.02 -17.22 7.50
CA PRO A 102 -52.51 -18.43 6.87
C PRO A 102 -52.12 -18.20 5.42
N GLN A 103 -51.16 -18.99 4.93
CA GLN A 103 -50.62 -18.86 3.58
C GLN A 103 -51.72 -19.01 2.52
N GLY A 104 -51.71 -18.13 1.53
CA GLY A 104 -52.72 -18.08 0.46
C GLY A 104 -53.96 -17.23 0.76
N ASN A 105 -54.19 -16.84 2.01
CA ASN A 105 -55.30 -15.95 2.38
C ASN A 105 -54.89 -14.48 2.30
N SER A 106 -55.79 -13.63 1.78
CA SER A 106 -55.62 -12.17 1.78
C SER A 106 -56.19 -11.54 3.05
N CYS A 107 -55.57 -10.45 3.51
CA CYS A 107 -56.14 -9.62 4.56
C CYS A 107 -57.26 -8.74 4.00
N ALA A 108 -58.36 -8.57 4.73
CA ALA A 108 -59.41 -7.60 4.38
C ALA A 108 -58.96 -6.13 4.61
N ARG A 109 -57.88 -5.91 5.36
CA ARG A 109 -57.29 -4.60 5.63
C ARG A 109 -55.76 -4.69 5.71
N PRO A 110 -55.07 -4.90 4.58
CA PRO A 110 -53.62 -4.96 4.57
C PRO A 110 -53.02 -3.58 4.84
N VAL A 111 -51.94 -3.53 5.60
CA VAL A 111 -51.12 -2.34 5.82
C VAL A 111 -49.77 -2.59 5.16
N PRO A 112 -49.46 -1.93 4.03
CA PRO A 112 -48.19 -2.14 3.35
C PRO A 112 -47.01 -1.63 4.19
N SER A 113 -45.85 -2.26 4.04
CA SER A 113 -44.60 -1.74 4.60
C SER A 113 -44.26 -0.36 4.04
N PHE A 114 -43.51 0.44 4.82
CA PHE A 114 -43.13 1.79 4.42
C PHE A 114 -42.47 1.81 3.03
N GLY A 115 -43.02 2.63 2.12
CA GLY A 115 -42.52 2.77 0.76
C GLY A 115 -42.58 1.49 -0.10
N ASN A 116 -43.36 0.47 0.32
CA ASN A 116 -43.36 -0.87 -0.30
C ASN A 116 -41.97 -1.50 -0.42
N ASN A 117 -41.02 -1.10 0.42
CA ASN A 117 -39.64 -1.54 0.34
C ASN A 117 -39.20 -2.08 1.70
N PHE A 118 -39.09 -3.40 1.79
CA PHE A 118 -38.63 -4.10 2.98
C PHE A 118 -37.43 -4.99 2.60
N VAL A 119 -36.38 -4.96 3.41
CA VAL A 119 -35.18 -5.78 3.17
C VAL A 119 -35.18 -6.99 4.09
N VAL A 120 -35.09 -8.19 3.53
CA VAL A 120 -34.93 -9.43 4.30
C VAL A 120 -33.53 -9.98 4.09
N ILE A 121 -32.81 -10.21 5.19
CA ILE A 121 -31.51 -10.88 5.21
C ILE A 121 -31.77 -12.38 5.25
N THR A 122 -31.20 -13.12 4.30
CA THR A 122 -31.38 -14.57 4.14
C THR A 122 -30.03 -15.26 3.95
N SER A 123 -29.98 -16.59 4.04
CA SER A 123 -28.76 -17.34 3.72
C SER A 123 -28.33 -17.26 2.26
N HIS A 124 -29.22 -16.83 1.37
CA HIS A 124 -28.97 -16.67 -0.07
C HIS A 124 -28.60 -15.24 -0.46
N GLY A 125 -28.67 -14.28 0.47
CA GLY A 125 -28.32 -12.88 0.23
C GLY A 125 -29.34 -11.88 0.79
N LEU A 126 -29.24 -10.64 0.31
CA LEU A 126 -30.11 -9.54 0.72
C LEU A 126 -31.27 -9.39 -0.28
N VAL A 127 -32.50 -9.61 0.18
CA VAL A 127 -33.69 -9.65 -0.70
C VAL A 127 -34.60 -8.47 -0.41
N HIS A 128 -34.89 -7.67 -1.44
CA HIS A 128 -35.95 -6.66 -1.38
C HIS A 128 -37.31 -7.32 -1.63
N THR A 129 -38.28 -7.05 -0.75
CA THR A 129 -39.63 -7.62 -0.82
C THR A 129 -40.69 -6.62 -0.40
N SER A 130 -41.92 -6.83 -0.87
CA SER A 130 -43.11 -6.09 -0.43
C SER A 130 -43.83 -6.90 0.64
N ILE A 131 -44.03 -6.32 1.82
CA ILE A 131 -44.73 -6.96 2.93
C ILE A 131 -46.05 -6.23 3.17
N ASP A 132 -47.13 -6.99 3.31
CA ASP A 132 -48.45 -6.51 3.73
C ASP A 132 -48.74 -7.03 5.15
N PHE A 133 -48.73 -6.15 6.14
CA PHE A 133 -49.11 -6.46 7.51
C PHE A 133 -50.63 -6.60 7.64
N CYS A 134 -51.10 -7.44 8.55
CA CYS A 134 -52.51 -7.52 8.90
C CYS A 134 -52.92 -6.30 9.74
N GLY A 135 -53.88 -5.52 9.25
CA GLY A 135 -54.50 -4.38 9.95
C GLY A 135 -55.90 -4.67 10.50
N CYS A 136 -56.32 -5.94 10.55
CA CYS A 136 -57.60 -6.32 11.14
C CYS A 136 -57.68 -5.95 12.63
N THR A 137 -58.88 -5.74 13.18
CA THR A 137 -59.07 -5.29 14.57
C THR A 137 -58.44 -6.19 15.64
N ARG A 138 -58.22 -7.48 15.33
CA ARG A 138 -57.58 -8.46 16.22
C ARG A 138 -56.13 -8.79 15.81
N SER A 139 -55.51 -7.97 14.96
CA SER A 139 -54.13 -8.22 14.50
C SER A 139 -53.11 -7.96 15.61
N HIS A 140 -51.95 -8.60 15.48
CA HIS A 140 -50.81 -8.35 16.36
C HIS A 140 -49.98 -7.17 15.84
N THR A 141 -49.06 -6.67 16.66
CA THR A 141 -48.07 -5.65 16.25
C THR A 141 -47.16 -6.17 15.12
N HIS A 142 -46.58 -5.26 14.34
CA HIS A 142 -45.80 -5.61 13.14
C HIS A 142 -44.61 -6.55 13.44
N ASP A 143 -43.91 -6.33 14.54
CA ASP A 143 -42.81 -7.16 15.03
C ASP A 143 -43.27 -8.59 15.36
N VAL A 144 -44.42 -8.76 16.04
CA VAL A 144 -44.99 -10.09 16.34
C VAL A 144 -45.44 -10.80 15.07
N GLN A 145 -46.00 -10.07 14.10
CA GLN A 145 -46.37 -10.64 12.80
C GLN A 145 -45.13 -11.16 12.04
N LEU A 146 -44.02 -10.42 12.07
CA LEU A 146 -42.73 -10.85 11.50
C LEU A 146 -42.19 -12.09 12.22
N LEU A 147 -42.16 -12.09 13.55
CA LEU A 147 -41.68 -13.23 14.34
C LEU A 147 -42.48 -14.51 14.06
N ARG A 148 -43.80 -14.40 13.90
CA ARG A 148 -44.66 -15.53 13.51
C ARG A 148 -44.44 -16.02 12.09
N ALA A 149 -43.88 -15.18 11.22
CA ALA A 149 -43.42 -15.55 9.89
C ALA A 149 -41.94 -15.98 9.86
N CYS A 150 -41.35 -16.26 11.03
CA CYS A 150 -39.93 -16.63 11.18
C CYS A 150 -38.94 -15.56 10.69
N LEU A 151 -39.35 -14.29 10.79
CA LEU A 151 -38.54 -13.11 10.49
C LEU A 151 -38.22 -12.36 11.78
N PHE A 152 -36.94 -12.23 12.10
CA PHE A 152 -36.47 -11.48 13.25
C PHE A 152 -36.29 -10.01 12.85
N PRO A 153 -37.12 -9.08 13.37
CA PRO A 153 -37.03 -7.68 12.96
C PRO A 153 -35.78 -7.01 13.53
N ALA A 154 -35.16 -6.11 12.76
CA ALA A 154 -34.03 -5.31 13.24
C ALA A 154 -34.46 -4.24 14.25
N THR A 155 -35.70 -3.75 14.16
CA THR A 155 -36.32 -2.79 15.08
C THR A 155 -37.74 -3.22 15.43
N THR A 156 -38.21 -2.92 16.63
CA THR A 156 -39.58 -3.28 17.06
C THR A 156 -40.64 -2.26 16.63
N THR A 157 -40.23 -1.02 16.38
CA THR A 157 -41.09 0.07 15.88
C THR A 157 -40.80 0.32 14.40
N ASP A 158 -41.83 0.35 13.57
CA ASP A 158 -41.75 0.53 12.10
C ASP A 158 -40.61 -0.27 11.44
N PRO A 159 -40.60 -1.63 11.56
CA PRO A 159 -39.53 -2.43 11.01
C PRO A 159 -39.40 -2.23 9.49
N ARG A 160 -38.17 -2.04 9.02
CA ARG A 160 -37.83 -1.95 7.58
C ARG A 160 -36.91 -3.07 7.11
N THR A 161 -36.33 -3.78 8.07
CA THR A 161 -35.39 -4.87 7.82
C THR A 161 -35.65 -5.99 8.81
N ALA A 162 -35.57 -7.23 8.34
CA ALA A 162 -35.61 -8.41 9.18
C ALA A 162 -34.61 -9.46 8.67
N ALA A 163 -34.23 -10.39 9.53
CA ALA A 163 -33.43 -11.56 9.17
C ALA A 163 -34.28 -12.84 9.29
N THR A 164 -34.11 -13.79 8.39
CA THR A 164 -34.72 -15.12 8.60
C THR A 164 -34.11 -15.79 9.82
N PHE A 165 -34.88 -16.59 10.56
CA PHE A 165 -34.31 -17.35 11.68
C PHE A 165 -33.21 -18.32 11.22
N GLU A 166 -33.32 -18.80 9.99
CA GLU A 166 -32.34 -19.69 9.37
C GLU A 166 -30.98 -18.98 9.15
N VAL A 167 -30.96 -17.73 8.66
CA VAL A 167 -29.70 -16.98 8.52
C VAL A 167 -29.06 -16.63 9.87
N LEU A 168 -29.88 -16.36 10.90
CA LEU A 168 -29.38 -16.12 12.26
C LEU A 168 -28.76 -17.38 12.86
N ARG A 169 -29.36 -18.55 12.62
CA ARG A 169 -28.82 -19.84 13.04
C ARG A 169 -27.49 -20.13 12.33
N LEU A 170 -27.43 -19.89 11.02
CA LEU A 170 -26.20 -20.01 10.24
C LEU A 170 -25.10 -19.10 10.79
N PHE A 171 -25.43 -17.83 11.04
CA PHE A 171 -24.49 -16.86 11.62
C PHE A 171 -23.97 -17.31 12.99
N GLN A 172 -24.85 -17.82 13.85
CA GLN A 172 -24.46 -18.29 15.18
C GLN A 172 -23.48 -19.47 15.10
N ILE A 173 -23.75 -20.45 14.22
CA ILE A 173 -22.87 -21.60 14.01
C ILE A 173 -21.50 -21.15 13.46
N LEU A 174 -21.47 -20.25 12.47
CA LEU A 174 -20.23 -19.73 11.90
C LEU A 174 -19.44 -18.87 12.89
N THR A 175 -20.12 -18.14 13.77
CA THR A 175 -19.47 -17.38 14.84
C THR A 175 -18.86 -18.32 15.88
N PHE A 176 -19.52 -19.44 16.20
CA PHE A 176 -18.99 -20.43 17.13
C PHE A 176 -17.82 -21.22 16.55
N GLY A 177 -17.95 -21.75 15.33
CA GLY A 177 -16.95 -22.62 14.70
C GLY A 177 -15.80 -21.87 14.04
N SER A 178 -16.10 -20.83 13.27
CA SER A 178 -15.14 -20.14 12.38
C SER A 178 -14.82 -18.70 12.80
N LYS A 179 -15.40 -18.23 13.91
CA LYS A 179 -15.19 -16.89 14.48
C LYS A 179 -15.46 -15.75 13.47
N VAL A 180 -16.39 -15.97 12.55
CA VAL A 180 -16.77 -14.97 11.55
C VAL A 180 -17.39 -13.77 12.26
N SER A 181 -16.89 -12.56 12.00
CA SER A 181 -17.51 -11.35 12.52
C SER A 181 -18.81 -11.04 11.80
N GLY A 182 -19.75 -10.36 12.47
CA GLY A 182 -21.02 -9.94 11.85
C GLY A 182 -20.82 -9.14 10.57
N TYR A 183 -19.80 -8.28 10.52
CA TYR A 183 -19.43 -7.53 9.31
C TYR A 183 -19.01 -8.45 8.16
N LYS A 184 -18.13 -9.43 8.41
CA LYS A 184 -17.67 -10.36 7.36
C LYS A 184 -18.79 -11.28 6.88
N PHE A 185 -19.67 -11.72 7.78
CA PHE A 185 -20.84 -12.50 7.43
C PHE A 185 -21.81 -11.69 6.56
N TYR A 186 -22.13 -10.45 6.94
CA TYR A 186 -22.95 -9.55 6.13
C TYR A 186 -22.32 -9.27 4.75
N GLN A 187 -21.01 -9.02 4.69
CA GLN A 187 -20.31 -8.87 3.42
C GLN A 187 -20.43 -10.12 2.54
N ALA A 188 -20.34 -11.32 3.13
CA ALA A 188 -20.54 -12.57 2.41
C ALA A 188 -21.96 -12.68 1.85
N LEU A 189 -23.00 -12.38 2.65
CA LEU A 189 -24.39 -12.38 2.19
C LEU A 189 -24.64 -11.35 1.09
N ALA A 190 -24.14 -10.12 1.25
CA ALA A 190 -24.24 -9.09 0.22
C ALA A 190 -23.62 -9.56 -1.10
N ARG A 191 -22.53 -10.30 -1.04
CA ARG A 191 -21.86 -10.90 -2.21
C ARG A 191 -22.59 -12.13 -2.75
N LEU A 192 -23.26 -12.94 -1.93
CA LEU A 192 -24.08 -14.08 -2.38
C LEU A 192 -25.24 -13.63 -3.26
N THR A 193 -25.83 -12.47 -2.96
CA THR A 193 -26.76 -11.74 -3.84
C THR A 193 -26.17 -11.38 -5.22
N SER A 194 -24.88 -11.68 -5.44
CA SER A 194 -24.16 -11.37 -6.66
C SER A 194 -23.31 -12.48 -7.27
N ASN A 195 -23.06 -13.60 -6.57
CA ASN A 195 -22.12 -14.63 -7.00
C ASN A 195 -22.23 -15.92 -6.17
N LEU A 196 -22.42 -17.08 -6.82
CA LEU A 196 -22.08 -18.42 -6.31
C LEU A 196 -20.98 -19.04 -7.22
N GLU A 197 -20.38 -20.18 -6.83
CA GLU A 197 -19.72 -21.21 -7.68
C GLU A 197 -18.24 -21.61 -7.44
N TRP A 198 -18.02 -22.88 -7.83
CA TRP A 198 -16.93 -23.86 -7.72
C TRP A 198 -15.61 -23.45 -8.41
N ARG A 199 -14.48 -23.50 -7.67
CA ARG A 199 -13.23 -22.78 -7.95
C ARG A 199 -12.62 -22.97 -9.34
N HIS A 200 -12.26 -24.20 -9.71
CA HIS A 200 -11.51 -24.48 -10.95
C HIS A 200 -12.36 -24.30 -12.21
N ILE A 201 -13.58 -24.84 -12.24
CA ILE A 201 -14.49 -24.68 -13.39
C ILE A 201 -14.88 -23.21 -13.57
N ARG A 202 -15.10 -22.48 -12.48
CA ARG A 202 -15.37 -21.03 -12.54
C ARG A 202 -14.18 -20.23 -13.06
N LEU A 203 -12.96 -20.61 -12.67
CA LEU A 203 -11.74 -20.01 -13.19
C LEU A 203 -11.71 -20.15 -14.71
N LEU A 204 -11.87 -21.37 -15.23
CA LEU A 204 -11.86 -21.67 -16.68
C LEU A 204 -12.99 -20.96 -17.44
N LYS A 205 -14.22 -21.00 -16.89
CA LYS A 205 -15.40 -20.32 -17.45
C LYS A 205 -15.18 -18.81 -17.57
N ARG A 206 -14.62 -18.17 -16.54
CA ARG A 206 -14.33 -16.72 -16.55
C ARG A 206 -13.24 -16.32 -17.52
N SER A 207 -12.31 -17.23 -17.80
CA SER A 207 -11.26 -17.03 -18.79
C SER A 207 -11.72 -17.29 -20.21
N GLY A 208 -12.91 -17.85 -20.41
CA GLY A 208 -13.49 -18.13 -21.73
C GLY A 208 -13.05 -19.45 -22.35
N HIS A 209 -12.32 -20.31 -21.64
CA HIS A 209 -11.76 -21.55 -22.20
C HIS A 209 -12.82 -22.57 -22.67
N GLY A 210 -14.07 -22.46 -22.21
CA GLY A 210 -15.15 -23.28 -22.76
C GLY A 210 -15.57 -22.90 -24.19
N HIS A 211 -15.10 -21.78 -24.73
CA HIS A 211 -15.33 -21.34 -26.10
C HIS A 211 -14.14 -21.60 -27.04
N GLU A 212 -13.04 -22.15 -26.53
CA GLU A 212 -11.84 -22.41 -27.31
C GLU A 212 -11.79 -23.87 -27.80
N SER A 213 -11.40 -24.06 -29.07
CA SER A 213 -11.32 -25.39 -29.66
C SER A 213 -10.28 -26.31 -29.01
N SER A 214 -9.27 -25.73 -28.33
CA SER A 214 -8.25 -26.47 -27.59
C SER A 214 -8.70 -26.96 -26.21
N GLY A 215 -9.86 -26.50 -25.73
CA GLY A 215 -10.39 -26.82 -24.41
C GLY A 215 -9.45 -26.45 -23.26
N VAL A 216 -9.67 -27.06 -22.10
CA VAL A 216 -8.90 -26.85 -20.87
C VAL A 216 -7.42 -27.19 -21.06
N ALA A 217 -7.11 -28.18 -21.90
CA ALA A 217 -5.72 -28.58 -22.20
C ALA A 217 -4.91 -27.49 -22.94
N GLY A 218 -5.58 -26.55 -23.60
CA GLY A 218 -4.95 -25.42 -24.30
C GLY A 218 -4.57 -24.24 -23.40
N THR A 219 -4.99 -24.26 -22.12
CA THR A 219 -4.79 -23.14 -21.18
C THR A 219 -3.30 -22.84 -21.01
N GLN A 220 -2.90 -21.60 -21.28
CA GLN A 220 -1.51 -21.17 -21.14
C GLN A 220 -1.20 -20.71 -19.71
N GLU A 221 0.10 -20.69 -19.40
CA GLU A 221 0.60 -20.21 -18.11
C GLU A 221 0.14 -18.78 -17.80
N GLY A 222 -0.58 -18.64 -16.69
CA GLY A 222 -1.11 -17.38 -16.18
C GLY A 222 -2.33 -16.81 -16.92
N GLU A 223 -2.86 -17.52 -17.92
CA GLU A 223 -3.96 -17.02 -18.76
C GLU A 223 -5.25 -16.78 -17.97
N CYS A 224 -5.49 -17.55 -16.91
CA CYS A 224 -6.66 -17.43 -16.06
C CYS A 224 -6.53 -16.38 -14.94
N ALA A 225 -5.40 -15.69 -14.82
CA ALA A 225 -5.23 -14.66 -13.80
C ALA A 225 -6.02 -13.38 -14.14
N VAL A 226 -6.68 -12.80 -13.13
CA VAL A 226 -7.38 -11.52 -13.27
C VAL A 226 -6.32 -10.41 -13.35
N LEU A 227 -6.10 -9.88 -14.55
CA LEU A 227 -5.13 -8.82 -14.81
C LEU A 227 -5.59 -7.48 -14.24
N CYS A 228 -4.64 -6.64 -13.84
CA CYS A 228 -4.92 -5.26 -13.44
C CYS A 228 -5.22 -4.37 -14.67
N PRO A 229 -6.45 -3.84 -14.85
CA PRO A 229 -6.80 -3.04 -16.03
C PRO A 229 -6.09 -1.68 -16.10
N ALA A 230 -5.61 -1.18 -14.95
CA ALA A 230 -4.91 0.10 -14.84
C ALA A 230 -3.41 -0.01 -15.11
N CYS A 231 -2.82 -1.22 -15.08
CA CYS A 231 -1.43 -1.43 -15.49
C CYS A 231 -1.24 -1.23 -17.00
N PRO A 232 -0.04 -0.85 -17.46
CA PRO A 232 0.28 -0.82 -18.88
C PRO A 232 0.36 -2.23 -19.45
N HIS A 233 -0.43 -2.52 -20.48
CA HIS A 233 -0.43 -3.78 -21.20
C HIS A 233 -0.26 -3.50 -22.71
N PRO A 234 0.95 -3.70 -23.27
CA PRO A 234 1.19 -3.57 -24.70
C PRO A 234 0.19 -4.41 -25.52
N GLY A 235 -0.39 -3.82 -26.57
CA GLY A 235 -1.39 -4.47 -27.42
C GLY A 235 -2.81 -4.60 -26.80
N LYS A 236 -3.00 -4.29 -25.51
CA LYS A 236 -4.31 -4.37 -24.84
C LYS A 236 -4.87 -2.99 -24.51
N ASN A 237 -4.10 -2.14 -23.84
CA ASN A 237 -4.59 -0.84 -23.36
C ASN A 237 -3.61 0.34 -23.56
N LEU A 238 -2.49 0.13 -24.25
CA LEU A 238 -1.56 1.18 -24.65
C LEU A 238 -1.85 1.68 -26.08
N PRO A 239 -1.66 2.99 -26.38
CA PRO A 239 -1.70 3.49 -27.75
C PRO A 239 -0.70 2.77 -28.67
N THR A 240 -0.92 2.71 -29.99
CA THR A 240 -0.02 1.99 -30.89
C THR A 240 1.39 2.60 -31.01
N ASP A 241 1.52 3.90 -30.79
CA ASP A 241 2.76 4.68 -30.86
C ASP A 241 3.38 4.97 -29.47
N TRP A 242 2.94 4.24 -28.43
CA TRP A 242 3.37 4.46 -27.05
C TRP A 242 4.90 4.41 -26.84
N GLU A 243 5.60 3.56 -27.60
CA GLU A 243 7.06 3.43 -27.55
C GLU A 243 7.80 4.68 -28.07
N ALA A 244 7.16 5.45 -28.95
CA ALA A 244 7.69 6.68 -29.55
C ALA A 244 7.33 7.94 -28.74
N ALA A 245 6.57 7.82 -27.65
CA ALA A 245 6.01 8.93 -26.86
C ALA A 245 7.06 9.68 -26.00
N SER A 246 8.14 10.18 -26.61
CA SER A 246 9.11 11.06 -25.94
C SER A 246 8.54 12.49 -25.79
N PRO A 247 8.65 13.17 -24.63
CA PRO A 247 9.34 12.76 -23.40
C PRO A 247 8.45 12.04 -22.37
N SER A 248 7.20 11.73 -22.69
CA SER A 248 6.18 11.21 -21.74
C SER A 248 6.22 9.69 -21.52
N LYS A 249 7.28 8.97 -21.92
CA LYS A 249 7.36 7.49 -21.82
C LYS A 249 7.14 6.96 -20.40
N TRP A 250 7.48 7.77 -19.39
CA TRP A 250 7.35 7.42 -17.97
C TRP A 250 5.89 7.13 -17.54
N VAL A 251 4.88 7.66 -18.24
CA VAL A 251 3.47 7.38 -17.91
C VAL A 251 3.07 5.93 -18.22
N TYR A 252 3.86 5.23 -19.04
CA TYR A 252 3.68 3.84 -19.40
C TYR A 252 4.56 2.88 -18.59
N LEU A 253 5.20 3.36 -17.51
CA LEU A 253 5.96 2.52 -16.58
C LEU A 253 5.05 1.48 -15.93
N LEU A 254 5.56 0.25 -15.82
CA LEU A 254 4.97 -0.81 -15.04
C LEU A 254 5.62 -0.87 -13.66
N PHE A 255 4.80 -0.87 -12.61
CA PHE A 255 5.23 -0.85 -11.22
C PHE A 255 5.03 -2.20 -10.56
N LEU A 256 6.11 -2.81 -10.10
CA LEU A 256 6.14 -4.13 -9.48
C LEU A 256 6.68 -4.06 -8.06
N ALA A 257 6.10 -4.86 -7.16
CA ALA A 257 6.62 -5.10 -5.83
C ALA A 257 6.90 -6.59 -5.63
N ILE A 258 8.00 -6.87 -4.94
CA ILE A 258 8.52 -8.19 -4.62
C ILE A 258 8.48 -8.35 -3.10
N ASP A 259 7.90 -9.44 -2.63
CA ASP A 259 7.84 -9.74 -1.19
C ASP A 259 7.51 -11.23 -0.93
N ALA A 260 7.71 -11.68 0.31
CA ALA A 260 7.42 -13.04 0.76
C ALA A 260 6.62 -13.09 2.07
N ASN A 261 5.70 -14.05 2.15
CA ASN A 261 4.82 -14.26 3.30
C ASN A 261 5.08 -15.61 3.99
N PHE A 262 5.57 -15.55 5.22
CA PHE A 262 5.89 -16.74 6.04
C PHE A 262 4.72 -17.24 6.92
N TRP A 263 3.58 -16.55 6.92
CA TRP A 263 2.37 -17.06 7.57
C TRP A 263 1.75 -18.20 6.76
N LEU A 264 1.85 -18.13 5.43
CA LEU A 264 1.34 -19.12 4.47
C LEU A 264 2.27 -20.35 4.36
N LYS A 265 2.64 -20.94 5.49
CA LYS A 265 3.43 -22.18 5.53
C LYS A 265 2.57 -23.40 5.26
N GLN A 266 3.19 -24.45 4.73
CA GLN A 266 2.56 -25.74 4.49
C GLN A 266 3.25 -26.87 5.25
N LEU A 267 2.48 -27.70 5.95
CA LEU A 267 2.98 -28.94 6.54
C LEU A 267 3.09 -30.06 5.50
N SER A 268 3.97 -31.02 5.76
CA SER A 268 4.17 -32.19 4.89
C SER A 268 3.06 -33.24 5.05
N ALA A 269 1.81 -32.85 4.72
CA ALA A 269 0.62 -33.69 4.86
C ALA A 269 0.37 -34.63 3.65
N SER A 270 0.83 -34.25 2.45
CA SER A 270 0.65 -35.02 1.19
C SER A 270 1.78 -34.72 0.19
N ASN A 271 1.64 -35.19 -1.06
CA ASN A 271 2.56 -34.93 -2.17
C ASN A 271 1.81 -34.66 -3.50
N ASP A 272 2.47 -34.06 -4.48
CA ASP A 272 1.87 -33.67 -5.76
C ASP A 272 1.35 -34.86 -6.59
N ALA A 273 1.83 -36.09 -6.34
CA ALA A 273 1.32 -37.27 -7.05
C ALA A 273 -0.06 -37.72 -6.54
N ARG A 274 -0.37 -37.46 -5.26
CA ARG A 274 -1.67 -37.77 -4.64
C ARG A 274 -2.64 -36.58 -4.70
N ASP A 275 -2.12 -35.37 -4.67
CA ASP A 275 -2.87 -34.12 -4.70
C ASP A 275 -2.21 -33.14 -5.68
N PRO A 276 -2.32 -33.36 -6.99
CA PRO A 276 -1.83 -32.42 -8.00
C PRO A 276 -2.72 -31.17 -8.05
N SER A 277 -2.13 -30.03 -8.41
CA SER A 277 -2.89 -28.79 -8.65
C SER A 277 -3.74 -28.94 -9.91
N LEU A 278 -5.00 -28.50 -9.84
CA LEU A 278 -5.89 -28.42 -11.00
C LEU A 278 -5.50 -27.27 -11.94
N ASN A 279 -5.02 -26.16 -11.36
CA ASN A 279 -4.64 -24.98 -12.13
C ASN A 279 -3.28 -25.15 -12.82
N ALA A 280 -2.32 -25.85 -12.20
CA ALA A 280 -1.02 -26.22 -12.78
C ALA A 280 -0.32 -25.07 -13.54
N GLY A 281 -0.21 -23.90 -12.91
CA GLY A 281 0.43 -22.73 -13.52
C GLY A 281 -0.49 -21.83 -14.37
N SER A 282 -1.77 -22.17 -14.54
CA SER A 282 -2.72 -21.42 -15.36
C SER A 282 -3.13 -20.05 -14.76
N ALA A 283 -2.80 -19.78 -13.49
CA ALA A 283 -3.24 -18.57 -12.77
C ALA A 283 -2.06 -17.79 -12.12
N TYR A 284 -2.03 -17.68 -10.78
CA TYR A 284 -1.03 -16.85 -10.09
C TYR A 284 0.21 -17.62 -9.71
N PHE A 285 0.05 -18.86 -9.27
CA PHE A 285 1.18 -19.76 -9.04
C PHE A 285 1.90 -20.06 -10.35
N VAL A 286 3.24 -20.13 -10.27
CA VAL A 286 4.07 -20.65 -11.36
C VAL A 286 3.79 -22.14 -11.61
N GLU A 287 4.14 -22.63 -12.79
CA GLU A 287 4.05 -24.07 -13.07
C GLU A 287 5.04 -24.82 -12.17
N GLU A 288 4.50 -25.70 -11.32
CA GLU A 288 5.22 -26.27 -10.19
C GLU A 288 6.33 -27.24 -10.61
N ALA A 289 6.12 -28.02 -11.67
CA ALA A 289 7.12 -28.99 -12.12
C ALA A 289 8.37 -28.26 -12.66
N LYS A 290 8.18 -27.28 -13.54
CA LYS A 290 9.24 -26.39 -14.06
C LYS A 290 9.94 -25.63 -12.94
N TYR A 291 9.17 -25.15 -11.95
CA TYR A 291 9.75 -24.42 -10.83
C TYR A 291 10.63 -25.32 -9.96
N LYS A 292 10.16 -26.52 -9.60
CA LYS A 292 10.94 -27.49 -8.84
C LYS A 292 12.19 -27.96 -9.58
N GLU A 293 12.09 -28.20 -10.89
CA GLU A 293 13.24 -28.55 -11.74
C GLU A 293 14.29 -27.44 -11.72
N PHE A 294 13.87 -26.19 -11.94
CA PHE A 294 14.75 -25.03 -11.87
C PHE A 294 15.43 -24.90 -10.49
N LEU A 295 14.69 -25.06 -9.40
CA LEU A 295 15.25 -24.98 -8.05
C LEU A 295 16.22 -26.13 -7.75
N CYS A 296 16.00 -27.31 -8.33
CA CYS A 296 16.91 -28.45 -8.20
C CYS A 296 18.23 -28.16 -8.92
N GLU A 297 18.17 -27.63 -10.14
CA GLU A 297 19.34 -27.34 -10.96
C GLU A 297 20.13 -26.12 -10.46
N LYS A 298 19.43 -25.02 -10.15
CA LYS A 298 20.04 -23.71 -9.86
C LYS A 298 20.13 -23.39 -8.37
N GLY A 299 19.42 -24.12 -7.51
CA GLY A 299 19.30 -23.80 -6.09
C GLY A 299 20.57 -23.94 -5.25
N ASN A 300 21.62 -24.57 -5.80
CA ASN A 300 22.94 -24.70 -5.18
C ASN A 300 23.99 -23.72 -5.75
N LEU A 301 23.62 -22.86 -6.70
CA LEU A 301 24.47 -21.78 -7.20
C LEU A 301 24.60 -20.69 -6.12
N ASN A 302 25.34 -21.01 -5.05
CA ASN A 302 25.59 -20.10 -3.94
C ASN A 302 26.67 -19.10 -4.37
N VAL A 303 26.27 -17.90 -4.76
CA VAL A 303 27.13 -16.73 -4.61
C VAL A 303 26.88 -16.22 -3.19
N ALA A 304 27.83 -16.45 -2.28
CA ALA A 304 27.78 -15.82 -0.97
C ALA A 304 27.95 -14.31 -1.18
N GLU A 305 26.85 -13.56 -1.19
CA GLU A 305 26.86 -12.12 -1.36
C GLU A 305 26.96 -11.46 0.02
N ALA A 306 28.08 -10.78 0.30
CA ALA A 306 28.23 -10.02 1.52
C ALA A 306 27.20 -8.87 1.55
N SER A 307 26.47 -8.71 2.66
CA SER A 307 25.58 -7.57 2.84
C SER A 307 26.38 -6.28 2.73
N THR A 308 25.90 -5.36 1.91
CA THR A 308 26.51 -4.04 1.67
C THR A 308 25.66 -2.88 2.21
N CYS A 309 24.65 -3.22 2.98
CA CYS A 309 23.76 -2.30 3.69
C CYS A 309 23.62 -2.78 5.15
N ASN A 310 23.01 -1.96 6.00
CA ASN A 310 22.67 -2.31 7.38
C ASN A 310 22.13 -3.75 7.48
N ASN A 311 22.61 -4.51 8.49
CA ASN A 311 22.19 -5.88 8.76
C ASN A 311 20.70 -5.93 9.13
N TYR A 312 19.84 -5.99 8.11
CA TYR A 312 18.39 -6.07 8.26
C TYR A 312 17.94 -7.51 8.50
N ASP A 313 16.85 -7.69 9.24
CA ASP A 313 16.31 -9.02 9.57
C ASP A 313 15.81 -9.78 8.33
N ALA A 314 15.46 -9.13 7.20
CA ALA A 314 15.11 -9.85 5.96
C ALA A 314 16.27 -10.67 5.39
N VAL A 315 17.53 -10.21 5.54
CA VAL A 315 18.71 -11.01 5.16
C VAL A 315 18.84 -12.24 6.09
N LYS A 316 18.39 -12.14 7.35
CA LYS A 316 18.30 -13.28 8.28
C LYS A 316 17.11 -14.20 8.00
N LEU A 317 16.01 -13.70 7.45
CA LEU A 317 14.85 -14.52 7.03
C LEU A 317 15.22 -15.48 5.89
N ALA A 318 16.12 -15.06 4.99
CA ALA A 318 16.72 -15.95 3.98
C ALA A 318 17.53 -17.11 4.61
N SER A 319 17.92 -16.99 5.89
CA SER A 319 18.66 -18.01 6.65
C SER A 319 17.76 -18.89 7.53
N ILE A 320 16.44 -18.68 7.57
CA ILE A 320 15.53 -19.54 8.34
C ILE A 320 15.55 -20.94 7.70
N GLN A 321 16.14 -21.89 8.43
CA GLN A 321 15.98 -23.31 8.10
C GLN A 321 14.50 -23.67 8.22
N GLY A 322 13.92 -24.18 7.14
CA GLY A 322 12.57 -24.76 7.16
C GLY A 322 12.47 -25.74 8.32
N GLY A 323 11.44 -25.59 9.15
CA GLY A 323 11.24 -26.46 10.31
C GLY A 323 11.08 -27.92 9.90
N LYS A 324 11.48 -28.86 10.76
CA LYS A 324 11.18 -30.28 10.55
C LYS A 324 9.65 -30.44 10.35
N GLY A 325 9.24 -30.98 9.20
CA GLY A 325 7.83 -31.27 8.88
C GLY A 325 7.09 -30.23 8.03
N THR A 326 7.77 -29.23 7.45
CA THR A 326 7.17 -28.28 6.49
C THR A 326 7.62 -28.54 5.05
N THR A 327 6.67 -28.57 4.10
CA THR A 327 6.96 -28.64 2.66
C THR A 327 7.31 -27.25 2.09
N ALA A 328 6.60 -26.22 2.56
CA ALA A 328 6.85 -24.82 2.22
C ALA A 328 6.93 -23.98 3.51
N SER A 329 7.96 -23.16 3.61
CA SER A 329 8.18 -22.21 4.72
C SER A 329 7.36 -20.93 4.58
N GLY A 330 6.85 -20.64 3.38
CA GLY A 330 6.06 -19.47 3.05
C GLY A 330 5.82 -19.41 1.54
N VAL A 331 5.29 -18.28 1.08
CA VAL A 331 4.95 -18.01 -0.33
C VAL A 331 5.55 -16.68 -0.76
N GLY A 332 6.30 -16.65 -1.87
CA GLY A 332 6.81 -15.43 -2.50
C GLY A 332 5.83 -14.89 -3.55
N THR A 333 5.84 -13.58 -3.82
CA THR A 333 4.99 -12.96 -4.86
C THR A 333 5.70 -11.83 -5.60
N ILE A 334 5.28 -11.61 -6.85
CA ILE A 334 5.46 -10.36 -7.58
C ILE A 334 4.09 -9.76 -7.90
N GLU A 335 3.85 -8.51 -7.54
CA GLU A 335 2.53 -7.91 -7.73
C GLU A 335 2.59 -6.45 -8.20
N CYS A 336 1.47 -5.95 -8.71
CA CYS A 336 1.34 -4.54 -9.09
C CYS A 336 1.38 -3.66 -7.85
N SER A 337 2.42 -2.83 -7.73
CA SER A 337 2.63 -2.03 -6.53
C SER A 337 1.70 -0.80 -6.41
N ARG A 338 1.05 -0.40 -7.51
CA ARG A 338 0.13 0.74 -7.55
C ARG A 338 -1.33 0.38 -7.32
N HIS A 339 -1.71 -0.87 -7.59
CA HIS A 339 -3.11 -1.32 -7.56
C HIS A 339 -3.34 -2.54 -6.68
N ASP A 340 -2.28 -3.10 -6.08
CA ASP A 340 -2.37 -4.17 -5.07
C ASP A 340 -3.07 -5.40 -5.69
N MET A 341 -2.48 -5.88 -6.79
CA MET A 341 -2.99 -6.98 -7.60
C MET A 341 -1.86 -7.91 -8.00
N LYS A 342 -2.00 -9.20 -7.69
CA LYS A 342 -1.03 -10.24 -8.03
C LYS A 342 -0.93 -10.42 -9.53
N ARG A 343 0.28 -10.69 -10.02
CA ARG A 343 0.51 -10.90 -11.45
C ARG A 343 0.29 -12.37 -11.83
N PRO A 344 0.01 -12.66 -13.12
CA PRO A 344 0.06 -14.02 -13.62
C PRO A 344 1.43 -14.65 -13.35
N VAL A 345 1.46 -15.94 -13.01
CA VAL A 345 2.69 -16.74 -12.80
C VAL A 345 3.78 -16.00 -12.01
N SER A 346 3.38 -15.41 -10.89
CA SER A 346 4.22 -14.55 -10.07
C SER A 346 4.34 -15.01 -8.63
N VAL A 347 3.66 -16.10 -8.27
CA VAL A 347 3.60 -16.65 -6.93
C VAL A 347 4.26 -18.02 -6.91
N GLY A 348 4.99 -18.34 -5.84
CA GLY A 348 5.54 -19.68 -5.68
C GLY A 348 5.92 -20.01 -4.24
N ASP A 349 6.03 -21.30 -3.96
CA ASP A 349 6.34 -21.83 -2.64
C ASP A 349 7.82 -21.63 -2.29
N MET A 350 8.09 -21.15 -1.07
CA MET A 350 9.45 -20.96 -0.54
C MET A 350 9.87 -22.18 0.28
N GLN A 351 10.83 -22.97 -0.20
CA GLN A 351 11.24 -24.21 0.50
C GLN A 351 12.12 -23.92 1.73
N LYS A 352 12.96 -22.88 1.68
CA LYS A 352 13.93 -22.53 2.72
C LYS A 352 14.12 -21.02 2.80
N GLY A 353 13.19 -20.31 3.42
CA GLY A 353 13.25 -18.86 3.48
C GLY A 353 13.17 -18.20 2.10
N GLU A 354 13.43 -16.91 2.06
CA GLU A 354 13.39 -16.10 0.84
C GLU A 354 14.75 -16.08 0.13
N ARG A 355 15.06 -17.15 -0.62
CA ARG A 355 16.31 -17.23 -1.40
C ARG A 355 16.17 -16.42 -2.69
N TYR A 356 17.26 -15.80 -3.14
CA TYR A 356 17.29 -15.07 -4.42
C TYR A 356 16.85 -15.94 -5.59
N VAL A 357 17.30 -17.19 -5.67
CA VAL A 357 16.88 -18.12 -6.74
C VAL A 357 15.36 -18.31 -6.81
N ASN A 358 14.68 -18.28 -5.67
CA ASN A 358 13.23 -18.38 -5.62
C ASN A 358 12.60 -17.09 -6.18
N MET A 359 13.01 -15.92 -5.68
CA MET A 359 12.45 -14.63 -6.07
C MET A 359 12.80 -14.23 -7.51
N ASP A 360 13.99 -14.59 -7.99
CA ASP A 360 14.42 -14.39 -9.37
C ASP A 360 13.51 -15.14 -10.34
N TYR A 361 13.18 -16.40 -10.05
CA TYR A 361 12.27 -17.19 -10.89
C TYR A 361 10.88 -16.55 -10.96
N LEU A 362 10.34 -16.11 -9.83
CA LEU A 362 9.03 -15.44 -9.78
C LEU A 362 9.05 -14.11 -10.55
N TYR A 363 10.12 -13.32 -10.37
CA TYR A 363 10.34 -12.06 -11.09
C TYR A 363 10.37 -12.28 -12.61
N PHE A 364 11.24 -13.18 -13.09
CA PHE A 364 11.37 -13.44 -14.53
C PHE A 364 10.13 -14.09 -15.13
N SER A 365 9.48 -15.01 -14.40
CA SER A 365 8.18 -15.58 -14.81
C SER A 365 7.10 -14.52 -14.95
N SER A 366 7.08 -13.54 -14.05
CA SER A 366 6.13 -12.44 -14.08
C SER A 366 6.41 -11.43 -15.20
N VAL A 367 7.67 -11.15 -15.54
CA VAL A 367 7.99 -10.10 -16.52
C VAL A 367 8.04 -10.59 -17.96
N ARG A 368 8.33 -11.87 -18.22
CA ARG A 368 8.45 -12.42 -19.59
C ARG A 368 7.17 -12.29 -20.42
N ASN A 369 6.01 -12.23 -19.76
CA ASN A 369 4.70 -12.15 -20.40
C ASN A 369 4.05 -10.78 -20.11
N HIS A 370 3.79 -9.99 -21.17
CA HIS A 370 2.97 -8.77 -21.13
C HIS A 370 3.54 -7.56 -20.37
N SER A 371 4.86 -7.43 -20.24
CA SER A 371 5.46 -6.25 -19.60
C SER A 371 5.99 -5.25 -20.64
N PRO A 372 5.75 -3.93 -20.48
CA PRO A 372 6.49 -2.93 -21.25
C PRO A 372 7.99 -2.97 -20.91
N ALA A 373 8.81 -2.38 -21.78
CA ALA A 373 10.26 -2.36 -21.60
C ALA A 373 10.72 -1.58 -20.36
N ASN A 374 9.94 -0.61 -19.88
CA ASN A 374 10.33 0.24 -18.74
C ASN A 374 9.57 -0.16 -17.47
N LEU A 375 10.33 -0.45 -16.41
CA LEU A 375 9.84 -1.01 -15.16
C LEU A 375 10.34 -0.21 -13.95
N VAL A 376 9.50 -0.13 -12.94
CA VAL A 376 9.89 0.24 -11.58
C VAL A 376 9.65 -0.97 -10.70
N VAL A 377 10.71 -1.49 -10.08
CA VAL A 377 10.65 -2.71 -9.26
C VAL A 377 11.04 -2.34 -7.84
N SER A 378 10.15 -2.60 -6.89
CA SER A 378 10.44 -2.44 -5.46
C SER A 378 10.66 -3.76 -4.78
N TYR A 379 11.61 -3.77 -3.86
CA TYR A 379 11.86 -4.90 -2.97
C TYR A 379 12.51 -4.37 -1.70
N ASP A 380 12.19 -4.94 -0.53
CA ASP A 380 12.81 -4.58 0.76
C ASP A 380 14.32 -4.56 0.67
N ILE A 381 14.89 -5.56 -0.01
CA ILE A 381 16.34 -5.66 -0.20
C ILE A 381 16.75 -5.33 -1.64
N ALA A 382 16.00 -4.48 -2.36
CA ALA A 382 16.31 -4.08 -3.73
C ALA A 382 17.76 -3.59 -3.89
N CYS A 383 18.29 -2.87 -2.89
CA CYS A 383 19.67 -2.37 -2.90
C CYS A 383 20.74 -3.45 -2.87
N GLN A 384 20.39 -4.67 -2.43
CA GLN A 384 21.27 -5.83 -2.43
C GLN A 384 20.96 -6.75 -3.60
N TRP A 385 19.69 -7.16 -3.71
CA TRP A 385 19.21 -8.13 -4.69
C TRP A 385 19.49 -7.74 -6.15
N SER A 386 19.29 -6.46 -6.49
CA SER A 386 19.43 -5.96 -7.87
C SER A 386 20.87 -5.94 -8.38
N ARG A 387 21.87 -5.87 -7.49
CA ARG A 387 23.29 -5.67 -7.87
C ARG A 387 23.82 -6.79 -8.75
N ASN A 388 23.48 -8.03 -8.41
CA ASN A 388 23.93 -9.23 -9.10
C ASN A 388 22.82 -9.91 -9.91
N LEU A 389 21.62 -9.31 -9.98
CA LEU A 389 20.49 -9.92 -10.68
C LEU A 389 20.80 -10.21 -12.15
N MET A 390 21.47 -9.28 -12.85
CA MET A 390 21.85 -9.50 -14.25
C MET A 390 22.86 -10.65 -14.38
N CYS A 391 23.88 -10.69 -13.51
CA CYS A 391 24.85 -11.79 -13.48
C CYS A 391 24.17 -13.15 -13.20
N ARG A 392 23.18 -13.19 -12.30
CA ARG A 392 22.39 -14.40 -12.01
C ARG A 392 21.53 -14.79 -13.21
N SER A 393 20.93 -13.81 -13.90
CA SER A 393 20.08 -14.03 -15.07
C SER A 393 20.80 -14.73 -16.23
N GLU A 394 22.12 -14.51 -16.38
CA GLU A 394 22.95 -15.18 -17.39
C GLU A 394 23.11 -16.69 -17.14
N LEU A 395 22.88 -17.15 -15.90
CA LEU A 395 22.95 -18.56 -15.52
C LEU A 395 21.62 -19.30 -15.70
N TYR A 396 20.54 -18.57 -16.00
CA TYR A 396 19.18 -19.08 -16.10
C TYR A 396 18.81 -19.44 -17.53
N PRO A 397 17.90 -20.40 -17.71
CA PRO A 397 17.57 -20.90 -19.03
C PRO A 397 16.79 -19.83 -19.85
N PRO A 398 16.95 -19.83 -21.19
CA PRO A 398 16.43 -18.78 -22.07
C PRO A 398 14.90 -18.76 -22.20
N ASP A 399 14.22 -19.81 -21.77
CA ASP A 399 12.75 -19.90 -21.67
C ASP A 399 12.19 -19.12 -20.45
N LEU A 400 13.01 -18.93 -19.42
CA LEU A 400 12.72 -18.08 -18.27
C LEU A 400 13.21 -16.64 -18.50
N VAL A 401 14.48 -16.49 -18.94
CA VAL A 401 15.11 -15.20 -19.22
C VAL A 401 15.23 -15.02 -20.74
N THR A 402 14.15 -14.54 -21.33
CA THR A 402 14.10 -14.32 -22.79
C THR A 402 14.95 -13.11 -23.21
N PRO A 403 15.36 -12.99 -24.48
CA PRO A 403 16.14 -11.84 -24.95
C PRO A 403 15.46 -10.47 -24.72
N CYS A 404 14.12 -10.41 -24.64
CA CYS A 404 13.42 -9.18 -24.31
C CYS A 404 13.56 -8.79 -22.84
N VAL A 405 13.77 -9.74 -21.93
CA VAL A 405 14.08 -9.47 -20.51
C VAL A 405 15.42 -8.74 -20.38
N ASN A 406 16.41 -9.07 -21.22
CA ASN A 406 17.71 -8.39 -21.24
C ASN A 406 17.64 -6.95 -21.80
N GLN A 407 16.51 -6.55 -22.39
CA GLN A 407 16.28 -5.19 -22.93
C GLN A 407 15.44 -4.32 -21.99
N LEU A 408 15.07 -4.84 -20.81
CA LEU A 408 14.30 -4.09 -19.84
C LEU A 408 15.12 -2.94 -19.23
N CYS A 409 14.52 -1.75 -19.20
CA CYS A 409 15.02 -0.61 -18.46
C CYS A 409 14.33 -0.60 -17.09
N VAL A 410 15.07 -0.98 -16.04
CA VAL A 410 14.51 -1.17 -14.71
C VAL A 410 15.07 -0.15 -13.73
N THR A 411 14.19 0.52 -12.99
CA THR A 411 14.54 1.32 -11.82
C THR A 411 14.20 0.53 -10.56
N TYR A 412 15.21 0.19 -9.77
CA TYR A 412 15.04 -0.55 -8.51
C TYR A 412 14.91 0.42 -7.34
N LEU A 413 13.90 0.22 -6.49
CA LEU A 413 13.61 1.08 -5.34
C LEU A 413 13.29 0.23 -4.11
N VAL A 414 13.34 0.84 -2.92
CA VAL A 414 12.90 0.20 -1.66
C VAL A 414 11.57 0.83 -1.24
N PRO A 415 10.57 0.05 -0.79
CA PRO A 415 9.30 0.60 -0.32
C PRO A 415 9.50 1.65 0.79
N LYS A 416 8.61 2.64 0.86
CA LYS A 416 8.82 3.85 1.67
C LYS A 416 8.95 3.56 3.17
N PHE A 417 8.24 2.57 3.69
CA PHE A 417 8.29 2.20 5.11
C PHE A 417 9.62 1.53 5.45
N HIS A 418 10.05 0.60 4.60
CA HIS A 418 11.29 -0.16 4.79
C HIS A 418 12.55 0.68 4.57
N LEU A 419 12.49 1.68 3.68
CA LEU A 419 13.63 2.52 3.27
C LEU A 419 14.42 3.09 4.47
N TYR A 420 13.76 3.54 5.53
CA TYR A 420 14.43 4.15 6.69
C TYR A 420 15.31 3.18 7.49
N ALA A 421 15.11 1.87 7.35
CA ALA A 421 15.96 0.86 7.97
C ALA A 421 17.31 0.69 7.24
N HIS A 422 17.41 1.21 6.00
CA HIS A 422 18.63 1.14 5.22
C HIS A 422 19.60 2.27 5.58
N GLN A 423 20.87 2.12 5.19
CA GLN A 423 21.86 3.18 5.32
C GLN A 423 21.50 4.40 4.46
N THR A 424 22.04 5.57 4.81
CA THR A 424 21.72 6.86 4.17
C THR A 424 21.84 6.82 2.64
N ASP A 425 22.89 6.17 2.11
CA ASP A 425 23.09 6.04 0.66
C ASP A 425 21.92 5.32 -0.02
N CYS A 426 21.38 4.29 0.62
CA CYS A 426 20.21 3.58 0.13
C CYS A 426 18.94 4.44 0.26
N GLN A 427 18.80 5.17 1.37
CA GLN A 427 17.68 6.09 1.61
C GLN A 427 17.57 7.20 0.56
N ILE A 428 18.68 7.54 -0.10
CA ILE A 428 18.70 8.54 -1.17
C ILE A 428 18.50 7.85 -2.53
N ASN A 429 19.32 6.84 -2.85
CA ASN A 429 19.39 6.27 -4.20
C ASN A 429 18.24 5.31 -4.54
N TYR A 430 17.58 4.73 -3.55
CA TYR A 430 16.46 3.79 -3.74
C TYR A 430 15.11 4.38 -3.33
N SER A 431 15.00 5.71 -3.26
CA SER A 431 13.81 6.41 -2.75
C SER A 431 12.75 6.70 -3.81
N PHE A 432 11.53 6.23 -3.56
CA PHE A 432 10.36 6.67 -4.32
C PHE A 432 10.07 8.18 -4.21
N ASN A 433 10.45 8.82 -3.10
CA ASN A 433 10.19 10.26 -2.95
C ASN A 433 11.11 11.11 -3.85
N LEU A 434 12.31 10.61 -4.17
CA LEU A 434 13.33 11.35 -4.90
C LEU A 434 13.40 10.95 -6.39
N THR A 435 12.87 9.79 -6.76
CA THR A 435 12.95 9.25 -8.13
C THR A 435 11.90 9.85 -9.08
N PRO A 436 12.27 10.42 -10.24
CA PRO A 436 11.32 10.92 -11.23
C PRO A 436 10.42 9.88 -11.90
N GLY A 437 9.21 10.29 -12.28
CA GLY A 437 8.27 9.48 -13.04
C GLY A 437 7.51 8.41 -12.24
N VAL A 438 7.71 8.35 -10.92
CA VAL A 438 7.07 7.33 -10.06
C VAL A 438 5.83 7.84 -9.32
N GLY A 439 5.52 9.14 -9.41
CA GLY A 439 4.38 9.75 -8.75
C GLY A 439 4.39 9.56 -7.23
N ARG A 440 3.25 9.22 -6.64
CA ARG A 440 3.10 9.00 -5.19
C ARG A 440 3.13 7.53 -4.77
N THR A 441 3.58 6.62 -5.64
CA THR A 441 3.73 5.17 -5.33
C THR A 441 4.48 4.96 -4.02
N ASP A 442 3.91 4.15 -3.11
CA ASP A 442 4.54 3.76 -1.83
C ASP A 442 5.22 2.38 -1.90
N SER A 443 4.72 1.52 -2.79
CA SER A 443 5.12 0.13 -2.96
C SER A 443 4.86 -0.80 -1.77
N GLU A 444 3.98 -0.40 -0.85
CA GLU A 444 3.55 -1.17 0.32
C GLU A 444 2.35 -2.09 -0.02
N SER A 445 2.16 -2.42 -1.30
CA SER A 445 1.03 -3.24 -1.73
C SER A 445 1.10 -4.68 -1.22
N PRO A 446 2.28 -5.36 -1.20
CA PRO A 446 2.33 -6.74 -0.78
C PRO A 446 1.87 -6.92 0.67
N GLU A 447 2.26 -6.02 1.56
CA GLU A 447 1.85 -6.02 2.97
C GLU A 447 0.32 -5.92 3.15
N ARG A 448 -0.34 -5.07 2.35
CA ARG A 448 -1.80 -4.96 2.34
C ARG A 448 -2.46 -6.23 1.79
N GLY A 449 -1.89 -6.79 0.73
CA GLY A 449 -2.28 -8.08 0.17
C GLY A 449 -2.14 -9.23 1.17
N TRP A 450 -1.04 -9.28 1.91
CA TRP A 450 -0.77 -10.27 2.94
C TRP A 450 -1.68 -10.15 4.14
N ALA A 451 -1.95 -8.94 4.61
CA ALA A 451 -2.95 -8.72 5.65
C ALA A 451 -4.32 -9.31 5.27
N ALA A 452 -4.70 -9.25 3.99
CA ALA A 452 -5.93 -9.86 3.48
C ALA A 452 -5.86 -11.39 3.39
N MET A 453 -4.68 -11.97 3.14
CA MET A 453 -4.48 -13.41 2.91
C MET A 453 -4.09 -14.20 4.17
N ASN A 454 -3.47 -13.57 5.16
CA ASN A 454 -3.03 -14.21 6.41
C ASN A 454 -4.15 -14.97 7.15
N PRO A 455 -5.43 -14.52 7.16
CA PRO A 455 -6.51 -15.30 7.77
C PRO A 455 -6.74 -16.68 7.14
N VAL A 456 -6.29 -16.90 5.89
CA VAL A 456 -6.41 -18.18 5.18
C VAL A 456 -5.34 -19.18 5.60
N ALA A 457 -4.24 -18.71 6.20
CA ALA A 457 -3.08 -19.51 6.57
C ALA A 457 -3.43 -20.75 7.41
N SER A 458 -4.31 -20.62 8.39
CA SER A 458 -4.67 -21.74 9.27
C SER A 458 -5.39 -22.86 8.53
N SER A 459 -6.23 -22.53 7.54
CA SER A 459 -6.96 -23.53 6.75
C SER A 459 -6.11 -24.15 5.64
N THR A 460 -5.18 -23.39 5.07
CA THR A 460 -4.32 -23.88 3.98
C THR A 460 -3.12 -24.68 4.47
N LYS A 461 -2.71 -24.48 5.72
CA LYS A 461 -1.48 -25.07 6.26
C LYS A 461 -1.44 -26.60 6.26
N GLU A 462 -2.58 -27.25 6.47
CA GLU A 462 -2.71 -28.72 6.53
C GLU A 462 -3.17 -29.34 5.20
N MET A 463 -3.46 -28.52 4.19
CA MET A 463 -3.90 -29.01 2.88
C MET A 463 -2.73 -29.67 2.14
N GLY A 464 -3.04 -30.61 1.24
CA GLY A 464 -2.06 -31.12 0.29
C GLY A 464 -1.58 -30.01 -0.68
N PRO A 465 -0.48 -30.24 -1.41
CA PRO A 465 0.17 -29.23 -2.26
C PRO A 465 -0.73 -28.68 -3.37
N GLY A 466 -1.40 -29.54 -4.14
CA GLY A 466 -2.29 -29.10 -5.21
C GLY A 466 -3.48 -28.30 -4.69
N SER A 467 -4.18 -28.88 -3.71
CA SER A 467 -5.36 -28.27 -3.10
C SER A 467 -5.04 -26.93 -2.41
N GLN A 468 -3.85 -26.79 -1.81
CA GLN A 468 -3.40 -25.54 -1.21
C GLN A 468 -3.21 -24.45 -2.28
N ARG A 469 -2.45 -24.73 -3.35
CA ARG A 469 -2.17 -23.76 -4.41
C ARG A 469 -3.46 -23.34 -5.11
N ASP A 470 -4.35 -24.27 -5.41
CA ASP A 470 -5.65 -23.97 -6.03
C ASP A 470 -6.56 -23.12 -5.12
N MET A 471 -6.52 -23.34 -3.80
CA MET A 471 -7.22 -22.49 -2.83
C MET A 471 -6.62 -21.07 -2.81
N LEU A 472 -5.30 -20.95 -2.78
CA LEU A 472 -4.64 -19.65 -2.77
C LEU A 472 -4.87 -18.89 -4.09
N ASP A 473 -4.80 -19.56 -5.25
CA ASP A 473 -5.15 -18.99 -6.55
C ASP A 473 -6.58 -18.43 -6.56
N ASP A 474 -7.56 -19.16 -6.01
CA ASP A 474 -8.96 -18.69 -5.89
C ASP A 474 -9.06 -17.45 -4.98
N HIS A 475 -8.34 -17.44 -3.84
CA HIS A 475 -8.30 -16.28 -2.95
C HIS A 475 -7.64 -15.06 -3.60
N PHE A 476 -6.54 -15.24 -4.33
CA PHE A 476 -5.86 -14.18 -5.09
C PHE A 476 -6.75 -13.68 -6.24
N GLY A 477 -7.42 -14.59 -6.96
CA GLY A 477 -8.38 -14.27 -8.01
C GLY A 477 -9.55 -13.46 -7.51
N ASN A 478 -10.12 -13.86 -6.38
CA ASN A 478 -11.13 -13.10 -5.68
C ASN A 478 -10.62 -11.72 -5.26
N TYR A 479 -9.42 -11.63 -4.69
CA TYR A 479 -8.84 -10.36 -4.26
C TYR A 479 -8.62 -9.40 -5.43
N ASN A 480 -7.98 -9.87 -6.51
CA ASN A 480 -7.80 -9.11 -7.75
C ASN A 480 -9.14 -8.66 -8.34
N TRP A 481 -10.15 -9.54 -8.39
CA TRP A 481 -11.49 -9.16 -8.85
C TRP A 481 -12.12 -8.05 -8.00
N GLN A 482 -12.00 -8.13 -6.67
CA GLN A 482 -12.47 -7.06 -5.77
C GLN A 482 -11.73 -5.73 -6.03
N LYS A 483 -10.44 -5.78 -6.35
CA LYS A 483 -9.68 -4.58 -6.77
C LYS A 483 -10.25 -4.02 -8.06
N VAL A 484 -10.46 -4.84 -9.09
CA VAL A 484 -11.02 -4.41 -10.38
C VAL A 484 -12.35 -3.68 -10.20
N ILE A 485 -13.31 -4.27 -9.49
CA ILE A 485 -14.64 -3.65 -9.31
C ILE A 485 -14.58 -2.37 -8.46
N SER A 486 -13.56 -2.21 -7.59
CA SER A 486 -13.37 -1.02 -6.76
C SER A 486 -12.43 0.03 -7.35
N LEU A 487 -11.77 -0.25 -8.49
CA LEU A 487 -10.82 0.66 -9.13
C LEU A 487 -11.44 2.03 -9.42
N HIS A 488 -12.68 2.08 -9.91
CA HIS A 488 -13.34 3.34 -10.24
C HIS A 488 -13.44 4.30 -9.02
N ALA A 489 -13.87 3.77 -7.87
CA ALA A 489 -14.00 4.55 -6.63
C ALA A 489 -12.63 4.90 -6.05
N SER A 490 -11.68 3.96 -6.09
CA SER A 490 -10.30 4.16 -5.62
C SER A 490 -9.57 5.24 -6.42
N LEU A 491 -9.61 5.17 -7.75
CA LEU A 491 -8.97 6.15 -8.64
C LEU A 491 -9.60 7.54 -8.51
N LEU A 492 -10.93 7.62 -8.37
CA LEU A 492 -11.63 8.89 -8.13
C LEU A 492 -11.16 9.57 -6.84
N LYS A 493 -11.07 8.81 -5.74
CA LYS A 493 -10.57 9.34 -4.46
C LYS A 493 -9.12 9.81 -4.59
N ARG A 494 -8.28 9.00 -5.25
CA ARG A 494 -6.85 9.30 -5.44
C ARG A 494 -6.64 10.56 -6.29
N ILE A 495 -7.41 10.80 -7.36
CA ILE A 495 -7.23 12.00 -8.19
C ILE A 495 -7.68 13.27 -7.46
N GLN A 496 -8.73 13.19 -6.64
CA GLN A 496 -9.19 14.31 -5.82
C GLN A 496 -8.12 14.70 -4.80
N GLU A 497 -7.54 13.71 -4.10
CA GLU A 497 -6.43 13.93 -3.18
C GLU A 497 -5.20 14.48 -3.92
N ALA A 498 -4.83 13.89 -5.06
CA ALA A 498 -3.67 14.32 -5.83
C ALA A 498 -3.79 15.78 -6.30
N GLY A 499 -4.98 16.21 -6.73
CA GLY A 499 -5.22 17.59 -7.12
C GLY A 499 -5.07 18.59 -5.98
N ALA A 500 -5.59 18.26 -4.79
CA ALA A 500 -5.45 19.10 -3.60
C ALA A 500 -3.97 19.20 -3.16
N MET A 501 -3.32 18.05 -2.99
CA MET A 501 -1.94 17.98 -2.51
C MET A 501 -0.94 18.56 -3.53
N ARG A 502 -1.19 18.42 -4.83
CA ARG A 502 -0.40 19.08 -5.88
C ARG A 502 -0.44 20.59 -5.70
N SER A 503 -1.63 21.16 -5.49
CA SER A 503 -1.80 22.61 -5.36
C SER A 503 -1.01 23.13 -4.16
N GLU A 504 -1.16 22.47 -3.01
CA GLU A 504 -0.43 22.81 -1.78
C GLU A 504 1.10 22.69 -1.92
N HIS A 505 1.60 21.56 -2.42
CA HIS A 505 3.04 21.34 -2.49
C HIS A 505 3.75 22.15 -3.57
N VAL A 506 3.06 22.48 -4.68
CA VAL A 506 3.59 23.41 -5.69
C VAL A 506 3.68 24.81 -5.11
N GLU A 507 2.63 25.29 -4.42
CA GLU A 507 2.64 26.60 -3.75
C GLU A 507 3.75 26.70 -2.70
N ASN A 508 3.90 25.67 -1.86
CA ASN A 508 4.96 25.61 -0.86
C ASN A 508 6.37 25.63 -1.49
N PHE A 509 6.56 24.91 -2.60
CA PHE A 509 7.85 24.89 -3.31
C PHE A 509 8.18 26.25 -3.96
N LEU A 510 7.19 26.89 -4.58
CA LEU A 510 7.36 28.23 -5.16
C LEU A 510 7.65 29.26 -4.07
N THR A 511 6.90 29.25 -2.97
CA THR A 511 7.12 30.14 -1.83
C THR A 511 8.53 29.99 -1.24
N LEU A 512 9.00 28.74 -1.07
CA LEU A 512 10.38 28.48 -0.64
C LEU A 512 11.39 29.02 -1.66
N SER A 513 11.15 28.82 -2.95
CA SER A 513 12.06 29.29 -4.01
C SER A 513 12.13 30.82 -4.04
N ASP A 514 11.01 31.51 -3.90
CA ASP A 514 10.90 32.97 -3.89
C ASP A 514 11.54 33.60 -2.63
N SER A 515 11.72 32.81 -1.57
CA SER A 515 12.39 33.25 -0.33
C SER A 515 13.94 33.23 -0.43
N LEU A 516 14.49 32.56 -1.46
CA LEU A 516 15.93 32.37 -1.67
C LEU A 516 16.48 33.33 -2.74
N PRO A 517 17.80 33.64 -2.72
CA PRO A 517 18.41 34.45 -3.76
C PRO A 517 18.25 33.80 -5.16
N PRO A 518 17.86 34.56 -6.21
CA PRO A 518 17.63 33.98 -7.54
C PRO A 518 18.84 33.25 -8.14
N ALA A 519 20.07 33.65 -7.79
CA ALA A 519 21.28 32.95 -8.19
C ALA A 519 21.34 31.53 -7.58
N THR A 520 21.10 31.42 -6.27
CA THR A 520 21.06 30.15 -5.55
C THR A 520 20.02 29.18 -6.11
N VAL A 521 18.82 29.68 -6.44
CA VAL A 521 17.76 28.85 -7.05
C VAL A 521 18.17 28.31 -8.42
N ARG A 522 18.85 29.13 -9.25
CA ARG A 522 19.40 28.68 -10.54
C ARG A 522 20.46 27.61 -10.37
N ASP A 523 21.36 27.77 -9.40
CA ASP A 523 22.43 26.81 -9.12
C ASP A 523 21.83 25.47 -8.65
N PHE A 524 20.87 25.50 -7.74
CA PHE A 524 20.17 24.30 -7.27
C PHE A 524 19.40 23.61 -8.40
N THR A 525 18.70 24.38 -9.22
CA THR A 525 17.96 23.87 -10.39
C THR A 525 18.89 23.20 -11.39
N SER A 526 20.02 23.82 -11.71
CA SER A 526 21.01 23.25 -12.62
C SER A 526 21.62 21.97 -12.04
N SER A 527 21.98 21.97 -10.76
CA SER A 527 22.55 20.81 -10.07
C SER A 527 21.60 19.61 -10.11
N ILE A 528 20.31 19.80 -9.78
CA ILE A 528 19.36 18.69 -9.79
C ILE A 528 19.04 18.19 -11.20
N GLN A 529 18.94 19.08 -12.18
CA GLN A 529 18.68 18.69 -13.57
C GLN A 529 19.84 17.92 -14.19
N HIS A 530 21.08 18.35 -13.94
CA HIS A 530 22.26 17.61 -14.39
C HIS A 530 22.36 16.23 -13.72
N TRP A 531 22.02 16.13 -12.43
CA TRP A 531 22.01 14.86 -11.72
C TRP A 531 20.92 13.91 -12.24
N GLU A 532 19.68 14.40 -12.40
CA GLU A 532 18.55 13.63 -12.96
C GLU A 532 18.83 13.16 -14.40
N ALA A 533 19.62 13.90 -15.16
CA ALA A 533 20.05 13.54 -16.52
C ALA A 533 21.30 12.63 -16.55
N GLY A 534 21.86 12.26 -15.39
CA GLY A 534 23.07 11.44 -15.30
C GLY A 534 24.35 12.15 -15.76
N MET A 535 24.34 13.49 -15.87
CA MET A 535 25.49 14.28 -16.33
C MET A 535 26.52 14.53 -15.22
N ILE A 536 26.12 14.43 -13.95
CA ILE A 536 27.01 14.56 -12.79
C ILE A 536 26.82 13.38 -11.84
N GLN A 537 27.89 12.96 -11.18
CA GLN A 537 27.84 11.94 -10.12
C GLN A 537 27.44 12.51 -8.76
N ASP A 538 27.67 13.81 -8.56
CA ASP A 538 27.43 14.46 -7.28
C ASP A 538 25.94 14.54 -6.97
N ASN A 539 25.50 13.89 -5.89
CA ASN A 539 24.10 13.81 -5.54
C ASN A 539 23.66 15.06 -4.75
N PRO A 540 22.74 15.88 -5.28
CA PRO A 540 22.30 17.12 -4.61
C PRO A 540 21.50 16.87 -3.33
N TYR A 541 20.97 15.65 -3.13
CA TYR A 541 20.26 15.25 -1.92
C TYR A 541 21.20 14.81 -0.79
N GLU A 542 22.48 14.58 -1.08
CA GLU A 542 23.44 14.07 -0.11
C GLU A 542 23.98 15.20 0.78
N SER A 543 24.08 14.93 2.08
CA SER A 543 24.85 15.78 2.99
C SER A 543 26.31 15.39 2.90
N LYS A 544 27.14 16.25 2.30
CA LYS A 544 28.61 16.10 2.30
C LYS A 544 29.26 16.40 3.66
N THR A 545 28.45 16.72 4.66
CA THR A 545 28.91 17.01 6.01
C THR A 545 28.71 15.76 6.84
N GLU A 546 29.79 15.21 7.41
CA GLU A 546 29.64 14.12 8.37
C GLU A 546 28.74 14.55 9.53
N ALA A 547 27.66 13.80 9.74
CA ALA A 547 26.87 13.91 10.95
C ALA A 547 27.74 13.45 12.12
N ILE A 548 28.13 14.39 12.96
CA ILE A 548 28.87 14.09 14.18
C ILE A 548 27.84 13.49 15.16
N SER A 549 27.79 12.16 15.27
CA SER A 549 26.91 11.50 16.23
C SER A 549 27.45 11.66 17.66
N ALA A 550 26.57 11.69 18.66
CA ALA A 550 26.99 11.75 20.07
C ALA A 550 27.95 10.59 20.43
N ALA A 551 27.76 9.41 19.83
CA ALA A 551 28.68 8.27 19.98
C ALA A 551 30.05 8.52 19.33
N LYS A 552 30.11 9.16 18.16
CA LYS A 552 31.36 9.53 17.48
C LYS A 552 32.11 10.62 18.26
N ILE A 553 31.40 11.59 18.85
CA ILE A 553 32.00 12.58 19.78
C ILE A 553 32.57 11.88 21.00
N ARG A 554 31.80 10.97 21.62
CA ARG A 554 32.27 10.20 22.79
C ARG A 554 33.51 9.36 22.47
N LEU A 555 33.56 8.73 21.29
CA LEU A 555 34.72 7.97 20.83
C LEU A 555 35.92 8.90 20.65
N GLN A 556 35.74 10.03 19.94
CA GLN A 556 36.80 11.00 19.71
C GLN A 556 37.34 11.56 21.04
N LEU A 557 36.47 11.94 21.97
CA LEU A 557 36.87 12.42 23.30
C LEU A 557 37.62 11.35 24.10
N ALA A 558 37.22 10.07 24.00
CA ALA A 558 37.92 8.97 24.64
C ALA A 558 39.30 8.68 24.01
N GLU A 559 39.43 8.84 22.70
CA GLU A 559 40.72 8.73 21.98
C GLU A 559 41.66 9.89 22.33
N GLU A 560 41.12 11.11 22.46
CA GLU A 560 41.85 12.31 22.93
C GLU A 560 42.33 12.12 24.38
N ASP A 561 41.45 11.66 25.29
CA ASP A 561 41.80 11.32 26.68
C ASP A 561 42.91 10.24 26.72
N ALA A 562 42.82 9.20 25.88
CA ALA A 562 43.84 8.14 25.80
C ALA A 562 45.20 8.66 25.29
N ALA A 563 45.19 9.61 24.35
CA ALA A 563 46.40 10.25 23.84
C ALA A 563 47.05 11.19 24.86
N GLU A 564 46.25 11.90 25.68
CA GLU A 564 46.77 12.72 26.79
C GLU A 564 47.41 11.86 27.88
N ILE A 565 46.79 10.72 28.23
CA ILE A 565 47.37 9.75 29.18
C ILE A 565 48.72 9.21 28.67
N GLN A 566 48.85 8.94 27.37
CA GLN A 566 50.12 8.48 26.78
C GLN A 566 51.22 9.53 26.75
N ARG A 567 50.87 10.82 26.71
CA ARG A 567 51.84 11.94 26.64
C ARG A 567 52.40 12.36 28.01
N ASP A 568 51.86 11.83 29.11
CA ASP A 568 52.24 12.17 30.49
C ASP A 568 52.12 13.68 30.82
N GLU A 569 51.32 14.42 30.03
CA GLU A 569 51.14 15.88 30.14
C GLU A 569 50.05 16.28 31.15
N ALA A 570 49.22 15.34 31.61
CA ALA A 570 48.12 15.59 32.53
C ALA A 570 48.27 14.77 33.84
N LEU A 571 48.40 15.46 34.98
CA LEU A 571 48.15 14.85 36.29
C LEU A 571 46.64 14.55 36.39
N PRO A 572 46.20 13.29 36.50
CA PRO A 572 44.78 12.97 36.63
C PRO A 572 44.24 13.62 37.91
N ARG A 573 43.20 14.47 37.80
CA ARG A 573 42.52 15.01 39.00
C ARG A 573 41.65 13.94 39.68
N HIS A 574 41.33 12.84 38.97
CA HIS A 574 40.64 11.66 39.48
C HIS A 574 41.17 10.40 38.76
N ASP A 575 41.31 9.29 39.49
CA ASP A 575 42.00 8.08 39.00
C ASP A 575 41.30 7.36 37.84
N THR A 576 39.97 7.52 37.71
CA THR A 576 39.14 6.73 36.77
C THR A 576 38.16 7.53 35.92
N ILE A 577 38.04 8.85 36.13
CA ILE A 577 37.01 9.67 35.47
C ILE A 577 37.69 10.90 34.89
N SER A 578 37.67 11.02 33.56
CA SER A 578 38.16 12.18 32.82
C SER A 578 37.12 13.31 32.77
N PRO A 579 37.51 14.55 32.40
CA PRO A 579 36.57 15.67 32.23
C PRO A 579 35.43 15.37 31.24
N SER A 580 35.71 14.65 30.15
CA SER A 580 34.71 14.27 29.15
C SER A 580 33.65 13.32 29.73
N VAL A 581 34.08 12.34 30.52
CA VAL A 581 33.23 11.36 31.21
C VAL A 581 32.41 12.04 32.31
N LEU A 582 32.99 12.98 33.06
CA LEU A 582 32.26 13.79 34.05
C LEU A 582 31.10 14.53 33.40
N ILE A 583 31.33 15.20 32.27
CA ILE A 583 30.28 15.97 31.58
C ILE A 583 29.20 15.04 31.00
N ALA A 584 29.59 13.92 30.40
CA ALA A 584 28.65 12.94 29.87
C ALA A 584 27.73 12.35 30.95
N GLN A 585 28.29 11.98 32.10
CA GLN A 585 27.53 11.51 33.27
C GLN A 585 26.59 12.61 33.79
N GLY A 586 27.05 13.86 33.83
CA GLY A 586 26.25 14.99 34.29
C GLY A 586 25.03 15.25 33.40
N LEU A 587 25.19 15.21 32.07
CA LEU A 587 24.08 15.35 31.11
C LEU A 587 23.06 14.20 31.24
N GLU A 588 23.52 12.97 31.46
CA GLU A 588 22.65 11.81 31.68
C GLU A 588 21.86 11.94 32.99
N LEU A 589 22.50 12.44 34.06
CA LEU A 589 21.83 12.72 35.33
C LEU A 589 20.75 13.82 35.21
N GLU A 590 20.96 14.85 34.37
CA GLU A 590 19.95 15.87 34.09
C GLU A 590 18.72 15.29 33.36
N ASP A 591 18.93 14.45 32.35
CA ASP A 591 17.83 13.79 31.62
C ASP A 591 17.04 12.86 32.56
N GLN A 592 17.75 12.07 33.39
CA GLN A 592 17.11 11.22 34.39
C GLN A 592 16.30 12.02 35.42
N LYS A 593 16.79 13.18 35.85
CA LYS A 593 16.07 14.10 36.76
C LYS A 593 14.82 14.70 36.09
N ALA A 594 14.91 15.11 34.82
CA ALA A 594 13.77 15.63 34.06
C ALA A 594 12.68 14.56 33.86
N ARG A 595 13.05 13.34 33.48
CA ARG A 595 12.13 12.22 33.31
C ARG A 595 11.47 11.81 34.62
N LEU A 596 12.24 11.70 35.70
CA LEU A 596 11.69 11.35 37.01
C LEU A 596 10.65 12.39 37.47
N LYS A 597 10.87 13.68 37.19
CA LYS A 597 9.90 14.76 37.49
C LYS A 597 8.59 14.60 36.71
N VAL A 598 8.66 14.27 35.42
CA VAL A 598 7.48 13.99 34.59
C VAL A 598 6.76 12.73 35.07
N ASP A 599 7.50 11.66 35.32
CA ASP A 599 6.96 10.39 35.84
C ASP A 599 6.25 10.60 37.18
N MET A 600 6.85 11.35 38.12
CA MET A 600 6.24 11.67 39.42
C MET A 600 4.95 12.50 39.29
N GLN A 601 4.88 13.43 38.33
CA GLN A 601 3.68 14.22 38.06
C GLN A 601 2.55 13.39 37.41
N SER A 602 2.90 12.31 36.71
CA SER A 602 1.94 11.40 36.06
C SER A 602 1.25 10.43 37.04
N ILE A 603 1.76 10.30 38.26
CA ILE A 603 1.23 9.39 39.28
C ILE A 603 0.05 10.06 39.99
N GLY A 604 -1.15 9.58 39.69
CA GLY A 604 -2.39 10.06 40.32
C GLY A 604 -2.50 9.72 41.82
N SER A 605 -3.46 10.35 42.49
CA SER A 605 -3.73 10.21 43.93
C SER A 605 -4.01 8.77 44.41
N HIS A 606 -4.35 7.86 43.50
CA HIS A 606 -4.68 6.45 43.76
C HIS A 606 -3.58 5.45 43.33
N SER A 607 -2.32 5.91 43.28
CA SER A 607 -1.19 5.05 42.94
C SER A 607 -0.96 3.90 43.91
N THR A 608 -0.59 2.73 43.39
CA THR A 608 -0.36 1.52 44.19
C THR A 608 0.94 1.62 44.98
N ASP A 609 1.03 0.90 46.10
CA ASP A 609 2.24 0.88 46.93
C ASP A 609 3.47 0.38 46.15
N ILE A 610 3.27 -0.50 45.17
CA ILE A 610 4.33 -0.99 44.26
C ILE A 610 4.84 0.15 43.37
N GLN A 611 3.93 0.97 42.81
CA GLN A 611 4.31 2.13 42.00
C GLN A 611 5.03 3.19 42.83
N ARG A 612 4.57 3.45 44.06
CA ARG A 612 5.23 4.38 44.99
C ARG A 612 6.61 3.89 45.41
N THR A 613 6.73 2.60 45.72
CA THR A 613 8.01 1.98 46.08
C THR A 613 9.01 2.08 44.92
N CYS A 614 8.60 1.71 43.71
CA CYS A 614 9.45 1.79 42.52
C CYS A 614 9.94 3.22 42.24
N MET A 615 9.08 4.23 42.40
CA MET A 615 9.52 5.62 42.24
C MET A 615 10.45 6.08 43.36
N THR A 616 10.21 5.64 44.60
CA THR A 616 11.08 5.94 45.74
C THR A 616 12.46 5.31 45.56
N GLU A 617 12.53 4.09 45.04
CA GLU A 617 13.79 3.40 44.73
C GLU A 617 14.55 4.08 43.59
N ARG A 618 13.87 4.44 42.48
CA ARG A 618 14.46 5.22 41.38
C ARG A 618 14.95 6.58 41.87
N HIS A 619 14.19 7.23 42.73
CA HIS A 619 14.55 8.52 43.34
C HIS A 619 15.80 8.40 44.22
N ASN A 620 15.86 7.41 45.11
CA ASN A 620 17.03 7.16 45.97
C ASN A 620 18.27 6.79 45.15
N HIS A 621 18.11 5.97 44.11
CA HIS A 621 19.20 5.61 43.21
C HIS A 621 19.80 6.83 42.51
N LEU A 622 18.93 7.70 41.95
CA LEU A 622 19.35 8.95 41.32
C LEU A 622 20.07 9.87 42.31
N LYS A 623 19.57 9.99 43.55
CA LYS A 623 20.21 10.78 44.61
C LYS A 623 21.63 10.29 44.89
N HIS A 624 21.83 8.98 45.02
CA HIS A 624 23.15 8.40 45.24
C HIS A 624 24.11 8.65 44.06
N GLN A 625 23.63 8.55 42.82
CA GLN A 625 24.43 8.84 41.63
C GLN A 625 24.83 10.32 41.55
N ILE A 626 23.90 11.23 41.87
CA ILE A 626 24.19 12.67 41.93
C ILE A 626 25.27 12.95 42.98
N ILE A 627 25.15 12.41 44.21
CA ILE A 627 26.16 12.63 45.27
C ILE A 627 27.54 12.12 44.84
N ALA A 628 27.62 10.92 44.27
CA ALA A 628 28.87 10.35 43.81
C ALA A 628 29.51 11.21 42.69
N TRP A 629 28.71 11.61 41.71
CA TRP A 629 29.14 12.49 40.62
C TRP A 629 29.57 13.87 41.12
N GLN A 630 28.82 14.44 42.07
CA GLN A 630 29.11 15.72 42.70
C GLN A 630 30.46 15.75 43.41
N GLY A 631 30.88 14.63 44.02
CA GLY A 631 32.21 14.49 44.64
C GLY A 631 33.34 14.54 43.61
N VAL A 632 33.13 13.96 42.43
CA VAL A 632 34.09 14.05 41.31
C VAL A 632 34.08 15.45 40.69
N GLN A 633 32.90 16.07 40.58
CA GLN A 633 32.74 17.44 40.06
C GLN A 633 33.53 18.47 40.89
N GLU A 634 33.64 18.31 42.21
CA GLU A 634 34.42 19.24 43.06
C GLU A 634 35.91 19.23 42.76
N LEU A 635 36.45 18.10 42.31
CA LEU A 635 37.86 17.97 41.93
C LEU A 635 38.17 18.74 40.63
N TYR A 636 37.22 18.75 39.70
CA TYR A 636 37.34 19.44 38.42
C TYR A 636 36.86 20.89 38.47
N MET A 637 35.87 21.21 39.31
CA MET A 637 35.22 22.52 39.44
C MET A 637 35.13 22.97 40.92
N PRO A 638 36.24 23.27 41.61
CA PRO A 638 36.25 23.52 43.06
C PRO A 638 35.39 24.73 43.50
N ALA A 639 35.16 25.70 42.61
CA ALA A 639 34.32 26.86 42.88
C ALA A 639 32.84 26.48 43.15
N ILE A 640 32.40 25.30 42.71
CA ILE A 640 31.02 24.83 42.85
C ILE A 640 30.68 24.47 44.30
N THR A 641 31.68 24.14 45.13
CA THR A 641 31.49 23.86 46.56
C THR A 641 30.88 25.08 47.28
N LEU A 642 31.24 26.30 46.87
CA LEU A 642 30.67 27.53 47.43
C LEU A 642 29.21 27.74 47.02
N TYR A 643 28.80 27.29 45.83
CA TYR A 643 27.40 27.32 45.41
C TYR A 643 26.56 26.36 46.25
N ARG A 644 27.04 25.14 46.46
CA ARG A 644 26.34 24.12 47.25
C ARG A 644 26.20 24.53 48.72
N LEU A 645 27.26 25.06 49.33
CA LEU A 645 27.19 25.59 50.69
C LEU A 645 26.14 26.69 50.86
N ARG A 646 25.89 27.51 49.82
CA ARG A 646 24.83 28.53 49.81
C ARG A 646 23.44 27.93 49.60
N ALA A 647 23.32 26.91 48.75
CA ALA A 647 22.07 26.22 48.51
C ALA A 647 21.60 25.42 49.75
N ASP A 648 22.53 24.72 50.41
CA ASP A 648 22.29 24.01 51.68
C ASP A 648 21.84 24.97 52.79
N ALA A 649 22.49 26.14 52.90
CA ALA A 649 22.10 27.18 53.85
C ALA A 649 20.70 27.78 53.54
N SER A 650 20.24 27.65 52.28
CA SER A 650 18.94 28.12 51.82
C SER A 650 17.84 27.03 51.91
N GLY A 651 18.19 25.82 52.36
CA GLY A 651 17.25 24.71 52.52
C GLY A 651 16.74 24.12 51.20
N ILE A 652 17.49 24.26 50.10
CA ILE A 652 17.14 23.67 48.81
C ILE A 652 17.46 22.18 48.85
N GLU A 653 16.47 21.33 48.60
CA GLU A 653 16.68 19.88 48.52
C GLU A 653 17.64 19.53 47.36
N LEU A 654 18.47 18.51 47.56
CA LEU A 654 19.54 18.12 46.61
C LEU A 654 18.98 17.83 45.21
N GLU A 655 17.73 17.35 45.15
CA GLU A 655 17.00 16.99 43.93
C GLU A 655 16.41 18.21 43.21
N GLU A 656 16.26 19.36 43.86
CA GLU A 656 15.85 20.61 43.23
C GLU A 656 17.06 21.46 42.80
N MET A 657 18.21 21.22 43.41
CA MET A 657 19.45 21.93 43.12
C MET A 657 19.95 21.66 41.68
N GLU A 658 20.32 22.73 40.97
CA GLU A 658 20.91 22.63 39.63
C GLU A 658 22.26 21.89 39.69
N LEU A 659 22.48 20.95 38.76
CA LEU A 659 23.74 20.17 38.73
C LEU A 659 24.95 21.02 38.34
N MET A 660 24.71 22.24 37.83
CA MET A 660 25.72 23.26 37.52
C MET A 660 26.84 22.68 36.64
N LEU A 661 26.46 22.13 35.48
CA LEU A 661 27.43 21.68 34.48
C LEU A 661 28.36 22.83 34.07
N PRO A 662 29.54 22.56 33.49
CA PRO A 662 30.50 23.60 33.14
C PRO A 662 29.92 24.79 32.37
N SER A 663 28.92 24.57 31.49
CA SER A 663 28.19 25.63 30.78
C SER A 663 27.46 26.60 31.71
N ASP A 664 26.78 26.05 32.71
CA ASP A 664 25.86 26.79 33.57
C ASP A 664 26.64 27.48 34.70
N ALA A 665 27.68 26.80 35.19
CA ALA A 665 28.59 27.33 36.18
C ALA A 665 29.51 28.43 35.62
N ALA A 666 29.84 28.43 34.31
CA ALA A 666 30.71 29.45 33.70
C ALA A 666 30.10 30.85 33.73
N ALA A 667 28.77 30.96 33.77
CA ALA A 667 28.06 32.23 33.93
C ALA A 667 28.23 32.84 35.32
N THR A 668 28.55 32.02 36.32
CA THR A 668 28.55 32.41 37.74
C THR A 668 29.95 32.34 38.37
N PHE A 669 30.81 31.45 37.90
CA PHE A 669 32.14 31.17 38.44
C PHE A 669 33.19 31.11 37.31
N ARG A 670 34.45 31.42 37.63
CA ARG A 670 35.57 31.16 36.70
C ARG A 670 35.86 29.66 36.68
N ILE A 671 35.75 29.04 35.52
CA ILE A 671 36.03 27.62 35.29
C ILE A 671 37.21 27.51 34.33
N ASP A 672 37.93 26.40 34.41
CA ASP A 672 38.95 26.01 33.45
C ASP A 672 38.40 26.09 32.01
N PRO A 673 39.01 26.87 31.09
CA PRO A 673 38.52 27.04 29.73
C PRO A 673 38.34 25.72 28.98
N THR A 674 39.17 24.71 29.28
CA THR A 674 39.13 23.38 28.65
C THR A 674 37.84 22.59 28.99
N LEU A 675 37.24 22.85 30.15
CA LEU A 675 35.96 22.25 30.58
C LEU A 675 34.74 22.94 29.94
N ALA A 676 34.88 24.20 29.52
CA ALA A 676 33.79 24.97 28.90
C ALA A 676 33.53 24.57 27.44
N ASP A 677 34.60 24.24 26.68
CA ASP A 677 34.52 23.88 25.26
C ASP A 677 33.76 22.58 25.00
N VAL A 678 33.64 21.69 26.00
CA VAL A 678 32.95 20.38 25.89
C VAL A 678 31.41 20.48 25.98
N THR A 679 30.84 21.63 26.38
CA THR A 679 29.38 21.81 26.60
C THR A 679 28.62 22.48 25.45
N LEU A 680 29.09 22.30 24.20
CA LEU A 680 28.59 23.01 23.00
C LEU A 680 27.07 22.83 22.71
N ILE A 681 26.43 21.76 23.18
CA ILE A 681 25.05 21.38 22.83
C ILE A 681 24.00 22.23 23.58
N LYS A 682 24.18 22.49 24.89
CA LYS A 682 23.26 23.35 25.68
C LYS A 682 23.22 24.81 25.19
N ASN A 683 24.33 25.27 24.61
CA ASN A 683 24.45 26.62 24.07
C ASN A 683 23.57 26.87 22.82
N VAL A 684 23.17 25.83 22.08
CA VAL A 684 22.35 25.99 20.87
C VAL A 684 20.86 26.12 21.22
N GLN A 685 20.32 25.24 22.07
CA GLN A 685 18.91 25.28 22.46
C GLN A 685 18.57 26.58 23.20
N SER A 686 19.43 27.00 24.13
CA SER A 686 19.26 28.27 24.87
C SER A 686 19.22 29.48 23.94
N ARG A 687 19.97 29.46 22.83
CA ARG A 687 19.98 30.53 21.81
C ARG A 687 18.72 30.52 20.94
N ILE A 688 18.20 29.32 20.62
CA ILE A 688 16.94 29.15 19.90
C ILE A 688 15.80 29.73 20.74
N ASP A 689 15.71 29.32 22.01
CA ASP A 689 14.65 29.75 22.93
C ASP A 689 14.69 31.27 23.17
N PHE A 690 15.89 31.83 23.35
CA PHE A 690 16.08 33.28 23.46
C PHE A 690 15.58 34.02 22.22
N SER A 691 15.93 33.53 21.03
CA SER A 691 15.53 34.15 19.76
C SER A 691 14.01 34.06 19.54
N ALA A 692 13.41 32.91 19.85
CA ALA A 692 11.96 32.70 19.79
C ALA A 692 11.21 33.64 20.74
N ASN A 693 11.67 33.76 21.99
CA ASN A 693 11.06 34.66 22.98
C ASN A 693 11.21 36.14 22.60
N LYS A 694 12.37 36.54 22.05
CA LYS A 694 12.57 37.89 21.53
C LYS A 694 11.61 38.21 20.39
N TYR A 695 11.43 37.29 19.44
CA TYR A 695 10.47 37.44 18.35
C TYR A 695 9.04 37.60 18.88
N ARG A 696 8.59 36.71 19.77
CA ARG A 696 7.23 36.75 20.36
C ARG A 696 6.97 38.07 21.08
N THR A 697 7.96 38.58 21.80
CA THR A 697 7.87 39.87 22.51
C THR A 697 7.75 41.05 21.55
N ASN A 698 8.58 41.07 20.51
CA ASN A 698 8.53 42.11 19.47
C ASN A 698 7.21 42.05 18.68
N TRP A 699 6.73 40.85 18.35
CA TRP A 699 5.46 40.66 17.65
C TRP A 699 4.27 41.18 18.46
N ARG A 700 4.20 40.85 19.76
CA ARG A 700 3.15 41.40 20.67
C ARG A 700 3.20 42.93 20.72
N SER A 701 4.40 43.49 20.77
CA SER A 701 4.61 44.95 20.77
C SER A 701 4.13 45.58 19.45
N LEU A 702 4.44 44.96 18.31
CA LEU A 702 3.96 45.38 16.99
C LEU A 702 2.43 45.29 16.88
N VAL A 703 1.78 44.24 17.42
CA VAL A 703 0.32 44.16 17.46
C VAL A 703 -0.28 45.34 18.22
N ALA A 704 0.23 45.62 19.42
CA ALA A 704 -0.24 46.73 20.24
C ALA A 704 -0.07 48.09 19.53
N LEU A 705 1.08 48.31 18.88
CA LEU A 705 1.37 49.54 18.14
C LEU A 705 0.61 49.65 16.81
N SER A 706 0.28 48.53 16.18
CA SER A 706 -0.39 48.52 14.86
C SER A 706 -1.77 49.16 14.88
N MET A 707 -2.48 49.06 16.00
CA MET A 707 -3.77 49.72 16.22
C MET A 707 -3.62 51.24 16.35
N LEU A 708 -2.51 51.70 16.93
CA LEU A 708 -2.21 53.12 17.14
C LEU A 708 -1.64 53.79 15.87
N LEU A 709 -0.86 53.05 15.09
CA LEU A 709 -0.14 53.58 13.90
C LEU A 709 -0.89 53.35 12.58
N ASN A 710 -2.05 52.67 12.61
CA ASN A 710 -2.84 52.26 11.44
C ASN A 710 -2.00 51.57 10.32
N LYS A 711 -1.02 50.76 10.74
CA LYS A 711 -0.16 49.99 9.84
C LYS A 711 -0.31 48.50 10.15
N GLN A 712 -1.01 47.78 9.27
CA GLN A 712 -1.32 46.35 9.45
C GLN A 712 -0.58 45.45 8.44
N ASP A 713 0.03 46.02 7.40
CA ASP A 713 0.66 45.28 6.28
C ASP A 713 1.79 44.34 6.72
N TRP A 714 2.43 44.63 7.86
CA TRP A 714 3.50 43.79 8.40
C TRP A 714 3.01 42.41 8.86
N LYS A 715 1.72 42.26 9.19
CA LYS A 715 1.12 40.96 9.59
C LYS A 715 1.09 39.95 8.46
N LEU A 716 1.14 40.41 7.20
CA LEU A 716 1.27 39.53 6.03
C LEU A 716 2.69 38.95 5.89
N LYS A 717 3.69 39.59 6.52
CA LYS A 717 5.11 39.19 6.45
C LYS A 717 5.63 38.55 7.74
N LEU A 718 5.05 38.88 8.89
CA LEU A 718 5.49 38.43 10.22
C LEU A 718 4.32 37.73 10.94
N GLN A 719 4.33 36.41 10.93
CA GLN A 719 3.29 35.58 11.54
C GLN A 719 3.50 35.39 13.05
N GLN A 720 2.45 35.00 13.77
CA GLN A 720 2.59 34.64 15.18
C GLN A 720 3.41 33.35 15.30
N LEU A 721 4.53 33.40 16.03
CA LEU A 721 5.43 32.27 16.24
C LEU A 721 4.93 31.34 17.36
N ASN A 722 4.42 30.17 16.99
CA ASN A 722 4.03 29.09 17.91
C ASN A 722 5.24 28.16 18.19
N ASP A 723 5.17 27.32 19.22
CA ASP A 723 6.26 26.39 19.53
C ASP A 723 6.53 25.40 18.38
N LYS A 724 5.47 24.88 17.74
CA LYS A 724 5.56 23.99 16.57
C LYS A 724 6.26 24.60 15.35
N ASP A 725 6.36 25.94 15.29
CA ASP A 725 6.99 26.63 14.17
C ASP A 725 8.53 26.65 14.32
N VAL A 726 9.04 26.42 15.54
CA VAL A 726 10.48 26.41 15.86
C VAL A 726 11.03 25.00 15.65
N CYS A 727 11.26 24.64 14.39
CA CYS A 727 11.81 23.34 14.00
C CYS A 727 12.99 23.49 13.02
N GLY A 728 13.94 22.57 13.10
CA GLY A 728 15.10 22.51 12.22
C GLY A 728 14.73 22.21 10.75
N LEU A 729 15.65 22.49 9.83
CA LEU A 729 15.52 22.08 8.41
C LEU A 729 15.65 20.56 8.24
N GLN A 730 16.45 19.94 9.11
CA GLN A 730 16.61 18.49 9.22
C GLN A 730 16.33 18.12 10.66
N GLU A 731 15.11 17.72 10.96
CA GLU A 731 14.83 16.96 12.17
C GLU A 731 13.59 16.12 11.92
N GLY A 732 13.86 14.85 11.60
CA GLY A 732 12.95 13.76 11.87
C GLY A 732 13.11 13.36 13.33
N GLU A 733 12.03 13.50 14.08
CA GLU A 733 11.69 12.71 15.27
C GLU A 733 10.21 12.92 15.64
N ASP A 734 9.59 14.02 15.21
CA ASP A 734 8.12 14.16 15.15
C ASP A 734 7.55 13.38 13.95
N ALA A 735 7.55 12.07 14.08
CA ALA A 735 7.06 11.04 13.15
C ALA A 735 5.54 11.08 12.88
N SER A 736 4.92 12.27 12.82
CA SER A 736 3.50 12.40 12.50
C SER A 736 3.21 12.59 11.00
N ALA A 737 4.16 13.16 10.24
CA ALA A 737 3.99 13.44 8.81
C ALA A 737 4.99 12.64 7.95
N SER A 738 4.49 11.92 6.94
CA SER A 738 5.35 11.20 5.99
C SER A 738 6.10 12.17 5.08
N GLU A 739 7.32 11.84 4.65
CA GLU A 739 8.18 12.71 3.79
C GLU A 739 7.41 13.35 2.63
N GLY A 740 6.56 12.60 1.93
CA GLY A 740 5.82 13.17 0.80
C GLY A 740 4.58 14.02 1.12
N ARG A 741 4.29 14.24 2.41
CA ARG A 741 3.33 15.25 2.92
C ARG A 741 4.03 16.29 3.81
N HIS A 742 5.35 16.29 3.85
CA HIS A 742 6.12 17.22 4.67
C HIS A 742 5.95 18.66 4.18
N THR A 743 5.64 19.56 5.12
CA THR A 743 5.54 21.01 4.92
C THR A 743 6.55 21.70 5.83
N LEU A 744 7.28 22.66 5.27
CA LEU A 744 8.27 23.42 6.03
C LEU A 744 7.57 24.48 6.88
N SER A 745 8.12 24.77 8.06
CA SER A 745 7.68 25.91 8.87
C SER A 745 7.87 27.22 8.11
N TRP A 746 6.93 28.15 8.28
CA TRP A 746 6.92 29.46 7.62
C TRP A 746 8.18 30.30 7.93
N ILE A 747 8.86 30.01 9.05
CA ILE A 747 10.12 30.68 9.42
C ILE A 747 11.22 30.47 8.38
N TRP A 748 11.16 29.36 7.63
CA TRP A 748 12.11 29.03 6.55
C TRP A 748 11.69 29.62 5.20
N MET A 749 10.46 30.12 5.07
CA MET A 749 9.86 30.64 3.83
C MET A 749 9.79 32.18 3.79
N THR A 750 10.35 32.87 4.78
CA THR A 750 10.32 34.34 4.87
C THR A 750 11.52 34.97 4.16
N GLN A 751 11.28 35.99 3.31
CA GLN A 751 12.34 36.73 2.59
C GLN A 751 13.40 37.29 3.54
N ARG A 752 14.66 36.99 3.28
CA ARG A 752 15.79 37.45 4.11
C ARG A 752 16.17 38.89 3.79
N THR A 753 16.30 39.71 4.83
CA THR A 753 17.05 40.97 4.77
C THR A 753 18.54 40.64 4.76
N ASN A 754 19.32 41.30 3.89
CA ASN A 754 20.76 41.05 3.72
C ASN A 754 21.49 41.02 5.08
N ASN A 755 22.36 40.01 5.27
CA ASN A 755 23.15 39.76 6.49
C ASN A 755 24.26 40.80 6.75
N THR A 756 24.00 42.09 6.53
CA THR A 756 25.03 43.14 6.63
C THR A 756 25.19 43.69 8.06
N GLU A 757 24.34 43.30 9.02
CA GLU A 757 24.30 43.92 10.36
C GLU A 757 25.11 43.20 11.46
N MET A 758 25.85 42.12 11.17
CA MET A 758 26.62 41.40 12.22
C MET A 758 28.15 41.62 12.17
N THR A 759 28.65 42.54 11.36
CA THR A 759 30.10 42.78 11.20
C THR A 759 30.69 43.87 12.09
N GLU A 760 29.90 44.62 12.87
CA GLU A 760 30.38 45.86 13.49
C GLU A 760 30.89 45.79 14.94
N THR A 761 30.92 44.63 15.61
CA THR A 761 31.43 44.58 16.99
C THR A 761 32.34 43.39 17.27
N MET A 762 33.50 43.27 16.62
CA MET A 762 34.49 42.23 17.01
C MET A 762 35.95 42.68 16.83
N SER A 763 36.55 43.19 17.91
CA SER A 763 38.00 43.21 18.11
C SER A 763 38.44 42.05 19.02
N GLU A 764 39.46 41.33 18.58
CA GLU A 764 40.25 40.30 19.29
C GLU A 764 39.59 38.93 19.54
N GLY A 765 39.60 38.08 18.50
CA GLY A 765 39.22 36.66 18.51
C GLY A 765 39.21 36.04 17.11
N LYS A 766 40.13 36.49 16.24
CA LYS A 766 39.91 36.57 14.77
C LYS A 766 39.99 35.26 13.98
N TYR A 767 40.51 34.16 14.52
CA TYR A 767 40.64 32.90 13.76
C TYR A 767 39.50 31.91 14.03
N TYR A 768 39.20 31.60 15.29
CA TYR A 768 38.17 30.61 15.64
C TYR A 768 36.75 31.04 15.22
N ILE A 769 36.41 32.32 15.40
CA ILE A 769 35.09 32.87 15.09
C ILE A 769 34.84 32.92 13.57
N PHE A 770 35.87 33.19 12.76
CA PHE A 770 35.79 33.18 11.31
C PHE A 770 35.62 31.75 10.76
N TYR A 771 36.36 30.78 11.31
CA TYR A 771 36.18 29.37 10.98
C TYR A 771 34.80 28.84 11.38
N CYS A 772 34.31 29.15 12.58
CA CYS A 772 32.95 28.84 12.98
C CYS A 772 31.94 29.50 12.04
N TYR A 773 32.07 30.79 11.72
CA TYR A 773 31.16 31.50 10.83
C TYR A 773 31.11 30.88 9.42
N ILE A 774 32.25 30.54 8.83
CA ILE A 774 32.29 29.84 7.53
C ILE A 774 31.65 28.46 7.67
N PHE A 775 32.04 27.66 8.66
CA PHE A 775 31.51 26.32 8.89
C PHE A 775 29.98 26.29 9.09
N TYR A 776 29.44 27.24 9.88
CA TYR A 776 27.99 27.38 10.09
C TYR A 776 27.25 27.81 8.82
N ASN A 777 27.80 28.73 8.03
CA ASN A 777 27.19 29.14 6.76
C ASN A 777 27.23 28.01 5.73
N THR A 778 28.34 27.26 5.62
CA THR A 778 28.45 26.11 4.71
C THR A 778 27.46 25.00 5.07
N LYS A 779 27.34 24.62 6.35
CA LYS A 779 26.33 23.61 6.77
C LYS A 779 24.90 24.07 6.52
N ARG A 780 24.62 25.35 6.75
CA ARG A 780 23.31 25.95 6.49
C ARG A 780 22.95 25.94 5.01
N GLU A 781 23.88 26.28 4.13
CA GLU A 781 23.67 26.23 2.68
C GLU A 781 23.41 24.80 2.19
N ILE A 782 24.13 23.81 2.72
CA ILE A 782 23.90 22.39 2.42
C ILE A 782 22.49 21.96 2.85
N ALA A 783 22.05 22.31 4.07
CA ALA A 783 20.72 21.97 4.55
C ALA A 783 19.60 22.61 3.71
N ILE A 784 19.75 23.89 3.35
CA ILE A 784 18.80 24.60 2.49
C ILE A 784 18.74 23.96 1.08
N ARG A 785 19.90 23.60 0.51
CA ARG A 785 19.97 22.90 -0.79
C ARG A 785 19.18 21.60 -0.75
N ILE A 786 19.45 20.74 0.24
CA ILE A 786 18.79 19.43 0.37
C ILE A 786 17.28 19.61 0.53
N GLU A 787 16.83 20.50 1.41
CA GLU A 787 15.40 20.72 1.62
C GLU A 787 14.71 21.36 0.42
N TRP A 788 15.39 22.25 -0.31
CA TRP A 788 14.87 22.79 -1.58
C TRP A 788 14.72 21.67 -2.63
N CYS A 789 15.73 20.79 -2.76
CA CYS A 789 15.67 19.65 -3.68
C CYS A 789 14.53 18.70 -3.30
N LYS A 790 14.35 18.37 -2.02
CA LYS A 790 13.23 17.54 -1.55
C LYS A 790 11.88 18.22 -1.77
N ALA A 791 11.75 19.53 -1.52
CA ALA A 791 10.53 20.28 -1.78
C ALA A 791 10.15 20.24 -3.28
N ARG A 792 11.13 20.42 -4.18
CA ARG A 792 10.96 20.24 -5.63
C ARG A 792 10.47 18.83 -5.95
N ALA A 793 11.13 17.82 -5.40
CA ALA A 793 10.76 16.43 -5.63
C ALA A 793 9.31 16.16 -5.18
N ARG A 794 8.89 16.64 -3.99
CA ARG A 794 7.51 16.52 -3.49
C ARG A 794 6.50 17.14 -4.44
N ALA A 795 6.74 18.38 -4.88
CA ALA A 795 5.88 19.07 -5.84
C ALA A 795 5.77 18.30 -7.17
N HIS A 796 6.90 17.81 -7.69
CA HIS A 796 6.95 17.01 -8.92
C HIS A 796 6.22 15.67 -8.76
N ARG A 797 6.41 14.94 -7.66
CA ARG A 797 5.76 13.64 -7.42
C ARG A 797 4.23 13.78 -7.35
N TRP A 798 3.70 14.85 -6.76
CA TRP A 798 2.25 15.11 -6.76
C TRP A 798 1.72 15.53 -8.14
N GLN A 799 2.49 16.32 -8.89
CA GLN A 799 2.19 16.64 -10.29
C GLN A 799 2.15 15.38 -11.17
N GLU A 800 3.14 14.51 -11.02
CA GLU A 800 3.22 13.24 -11.74
C GLU A 800 2.05 12.32 -11.40
N GLU A 801 1.67 12.24 -10.11
CA GLU A 801 0.54 11.40 -9.68
C GLU A 801 -0.78 11.83 -10.33
N CYS A 802 -1.01 13.13 -10.52
CA CYS A 802 -2.17 13.63 -11.26
C CYS A 802 -2.21 13.08 -12.70
N ILE A 803 -1.05 13.05 -13.37
CA ILE A 803 -0.92 12.59 -14.76
C ILE A 803 -1.06 11.06 -14.83
N LEU A 804 -0.39 10.33 -13.92
CA LEU A 804 -0.49 8.87 -13.86
C LEU A 804 -1.92 8.41 -13.62
N LEU A 805 -2.65 9.04 -12.71
CA LEU A 805 -4.04 8.68 -12.40
C LEU A 805 -4.96 8.91 -13.60
N GLN A 806 -4.77 9.99 -14.37
CA GLN A 806 -5.52 10.21 -15.61
C GLN A 806 -5.26 9.10 -16.63
N GLU A 807 -3.99 8.71 -16.78
CA GLU A 807 -3.59 7.64 -17.69
C GLU A 807 -4.06 6.26 -17.20
N GLU A 808 -4.05 5.99 -15.90
CA GLU A 808 -4.65 4.79 -15.28
C GLU A 808 -6.14 4.71 -15.58
N MET A 809 -6.89 5.79 -15.41
CA MET A 809 -8.33 5.84 -15.76
C MET A 809 -8.58 5.57 -17.24
N ARG A 810 -7.74 6.11 -18.14
CA ARG A 810 -7.82 5.85 -19.58
C ARG A 810 -7.55 4.37 -19.88
N ARG A 811 -6.47 3.80 -19.33
CA ARG A 811 -6.07 2.40 -19.48
C ARG A 811 -7.15 1.44 -19.03
N VAL A 812 -7.82 1.71 -17.90
CA VAL A 812 -8.94 0.90 -17.42
C VAL A 812 -10.04 0.81 -18.48
N LYS A 813 -10.40 1.92 -19.12
CA LYS A 813 -11.43 1.94 -20.17
C LYS A 813 -11.00 1.15 -21.42
N GLU A 814 -9.78 1.39 -21.92
CA GLU A 814 -9.31 0.65 -23.10
C GLU A 814 -9.16 -0.84 -22.83
N PHE A 815 -8.69 -1.23 -21.64
CA PHE A 815 -8.57 -2.62 -21.25
C PHE A 815 -9.92 -3.35 -21.31
N HIS A 816 -10.98 -2.75 -20.77
CA HIS A 816 -12.31 -3.37 -20.82
C HIS A 816 -12.90 -3.39 -22.24
N ARG A 817 -12.56 -2.41 -23.10
CA ARG A 817 -12.94 -2.47 -24.53
C ARG A 817 -12.24 -3.61 -25.27
N TRP A 818 -10.94 -3.78 -25.02
CA TRP A 818 -10.17 -4.90 -25.55
C TRP A 818 -10.75 -6.24 -25.09
N GLN A 819 -11.03 -6.38 -23.79
CA GLN A 819 -11.63 -7.59 -23.23
C GLN A 819 -13.02 -7.86 -23.80
N ALA A 820 -13.87 -6.83 -23.95
CA ALA A 820 -15.18 -6.96 -24.59
C ALA A 820 -15.06 -7.38 -26.07
N GLY A 821 -14.00 -6.96 -26.77
CA GLY A 821 -13.70 -7.41 -28.13
C GLY A 821 -13.44 -8.91 -28.22
N ILE A 822 -12.70 -9.48 -27.25
CA ILE A 822 -12.45 -10.93 -27.20
C ILE A 822 -13.77 -11.70 -27.08
N TRP A 823 -14.64 -11.32 -26.15
CA TRP A 823 -15.94 -11.97 -25.98
C TRP A 823 -16.84 -11.88 -27.21
N LYS A 824 -16.77 -10.79 -27.97
CA LYS A 824 -17.51 -10.66 -29.25
C LYS A 824 -17.00 -11.64 -30.30
N VAL A 825 -15.68 -11.78 -30.44
CA VAL A 825 -15.08 -12.74 -31.39
C VAL A 825 -15.49 -14.17 -31.03
N TRP A 826 -15.50 -14.52 -29.75
CA TRP A 826 -15.97 -15.85 -29.32
C TRP A 826 -17.46 -16.06 -29.64
N ALA A 827 -18.31 -15.06 -29.39
CA ALA A 827 -19.72 -15.14 -29.75
C ALA A 827 -19.94 -15.33 -31.26
N GLU A 828 -19.24 -14.55 -32.10
CA GLU A 828 -19.31 -14.67 -33.57
C GLU A 828 -18.82 -16.04 -34.05
N THR A 829 -17.75 -16.58 -33.43
CA THR A 829 -17.21 -17.91 -33.79
C THR A 829 -18.22 -19.02 -33.47
N ALA A 830 -18.86 -18.94 -32.29
CA ALA A 830 -19.87 -19.91 -31.88
C ALA A 830 -21.10 -19.92 -32.81
N GLU A 831 -21.54 -18.77 -33.32
CA GLU A 831 -22.65 -18.69 -34.29
C GLU A 831 -22.30 -19.38 -35.62
N THR A 832 -21.05 -19.25 -36.09
CA THR A 832 -20.62 -19.87 -37.35
C THR A 832 -20.61 -21.39 -37.29
N ASP A 833 -20.21 -21.98 -36.16
CA ASP A 833 -20.22 -23.44 -35.98
C ASP A 833 -21.65 -24.02 -35.98
N VAL A 834 -22.64 -23.29 -35.45
CA VAL A 834 -24.05 -23.72 -35.46
C VAL A 834 -24.63 -23.73 -36.88
N THR A 835 -24.27 -22.75 -37.72
CA THR A 835 -24.74 -22.68 -39.12
C THR A 835 -24.11 -23.72 -40.05
N GLY A 836 -23.01 -24.36 -39.64
CA GLY A 836 -22.35 -25.44 -40.39
C GLY A 836 -22.95 -26.83 -40.19
N VAL A 837 -23.84 -27.01 -39.20
CA VAL A 837 -24.44 -28.30 -38.82
C VAL A 837 -25.86 -28.41 -39.39
N ILE A 838 -25.99 -28.35 -40.72
CA ILE A 838 -27.14 -28.93 -41.43
C ILE A 838 -26.58 -29.94 -42.43
N GLY A 839 -26.29 -31.16 -41.95
CA GLY A 839 -26.15 -32.35 -42.80
C GLY A 839 -25.02 -33.32 -42.46
N GLY A 840 -25.31 -34.36 -41.65
CA GLY A 840 -24.63 -35.66 -41.70
C GLY A 840 -23.61 -35.97 -40.58
N PRO A 841 -23.45 -37.25 -40.20
CA PRO A 841 -22.85 -37.64 -38.93
C PRO A 841 -21.32 -37.55 -38.90
N ILE A 842 -20.86 -37.26 -37.69
CA ILE A 842 -19.50 -37.14 -37.16
C ILE A 842 -18.47 -38.00 -37.92
N GLY A 843 -17.53 -37.33 -38.59
CA GLY A 843 -16.28 -37.89 -39.08
C GLY A 843 -15.12 -37.01 -38.61
N LEU A 844 -14.22 -37.60 -37.82
CA LEU A 844 -12.89 -37.07 -37.51
C LEU A 844 -12.23 -36.56 -38.80
N ASN A 845 -11.80 -35.30 -38.83
CA ASN A 845 -10.80 -34.86 -39.79
C ASN A 845 -9.92 -33.74 -39.23
N GLU A 846 -8.66 -33.86 -39.63
CA GLU A 846 -7.45 -33.25 -39.09
C GLU A 846 -7.29 -31.76 -39.43
N GLY A 847 -6.66 -31.03 -38.50
CA GLY A 847 -5.62 -30.05 -38.79
C GLY A 847 -5.98 -28.79 -39.60
N LYS A 848 -6.39 -27.73 -38.90
CA LYS A 848 -6.09 -26.35 -39.32
C LYS A 848 -5.64 -25.51 -38.14
N ALA A 849 -4.32 -25.38 -38.00
CA ALA A 849 -3.71 -24.38 -37.13
C ALA A 849 -3.99 -22.98 -37.72
N ILE A 850 -4.68 -22.13 -36.96
CA ILE A 850 -4.78 -20.69 -37.25
C ILE A 850 -3.60 -20.04 -36.53
N ALA A 851 -2.62 -19.59 -37.30
CA ALA A 851 -1.44 -18.91 -36.81
C ALA A 851 -1.80 -17.51 -36.28
N PHE A 852 -1.57 -17.27 -34.99
CA PHE A 852 -1.50 -15.92 -34.43
C PHE A 852 -0.28 -15.20 -35.02
N CYS A 853 -0.53 -14.12 -35.77
CA CYS A 853 0.50 -13.42 -36.54
C CYS A 853 1.35 -12.52 -35.62
N ASN A 854 2.55 -13.01 -35.28
CA ASN A 854 3.71 -12.18 -34.97
C ASN A 854 4.29 -11.66 -36.30
N SER A 855 4.23 -10.35 -36.58
CA SER A 855 5.02 -9.79 -37.67
C SER A 855 5.56 -8.40 -37.35
N ARG A 856 6.89 -8.29 -37.35
CA ARG A 856 7.68 -7.05 -37.41
C ARG A 856 7.37 -6.27 -38.70
N PRO A 857 7.52 -4.93 -38.72
CA PRO A 857 7.24 -4.14 -39.92
C PRO A 857 8.46 -4.11 -40.85
N ASN A 858 8.26 -4.50 -42.11
CA ASN A 858 9.18 -4.17 -43.20
C ASN A 858 8.62 -3.01 -44.02
N GLN A 859 9.52 -2.08 -44.33
CA GLN A 859 9.30 -0.85 -45.11
C GLN A 859 8.78 -1.14 -46.52
N ALA A 860 7.75 -0.41 -46.94
CA ALA A 860 7.49 -0.14 -48.36
C ALA A 860 6.75 1.19 -48.53
N ILE A 861 7.27 1.99 -49.46
CA ILE A 861 6.88 3.34 -49.88
C ILE A 861 5.68 3.24 -50.85
N ALA A 862 4.63 4.07 -50.68
CA ALA A 862 3.99 4.83 -51.79
C ALA A 862 2.73 5.64 -51.38
N ARG A 863 2.84 6.97 -51.58
CA ARG A 863 1.95 7.89 -52.31
C ARG A 863 0.46 8.07 -51.91
N SER A 864 0.23 9.21 -51.24
CA SER A 864 -0.73 10.28 -51.55
C SER A 864 -2.09 9.94 -52.20
N SER A 865 -3.18 10.21 -51.47
CA SER A 865 -4.27 11.09 -51.95
C SER A 865 -5.24 11.44 -50.79
N SER A 866 -5.32 12.73 -50.48
CA SER A 866 -6.44 13.34 -49.75
C SER A 866 -7.55 13.70 -50.75
N PRO A 867 -8.82 13.90 -50.37
CA PRO A 867 -9.16 15.17 -49.69
C PRO A 867 -10.29 15.10 -48.63
N THR A 868 -10.09 15.90 -47.58
CA THR A 868 -11.07 16.75 -46.85
C THR A 868 -12.45 16.20 -46.45
N THR A 869 -12.71 16.14 -45.13
CA THR A 869 -13.72 17.01 -44.49
C THR A 869 -13.36 17.24 -43.02
N ARG A 870 -13.26 18.53 -42.68
CA ARG A 870 -12.81 19.12 -41.42
C ARG A 870 -14.03 19.30 -40.51
N ARG A 871 -14.02 18.73 -39.31
CA ARG A 871 -14.82 19.22 -38.18
C ARG A 871 -13.91 19.36 -36.96
N GLU A 872 -13.91 20.57 -36.45
CA GLU A 872 -13.01 21.12 -35.45
C GLU A 872 -13.31 20.53 -34.07
N ALA A 873 -12.28 19.99 -33.41
CA ALA A 873 -12.21 19.80 -31.98
C ALA A 873 -10.82 20.27 -31.53
N THR A 874 -10.64 21.59 -31.51
CA THR A 874 -9.44 22.25 -30.98
C THR A 874 -9.58 22.41 -29.47
N GLY A 875 -8.69 21.77 -28.71
CA GLY A 875 -8.62 21.93 -27.25
C GLY A 875 -7.59 21.05 -26.55
N LEU A 876 -6.43 20.81 -27.16
CA LEU A 876 -5.27 20.15 -26.54
C LEU A 876 -4.05 21.01 -26.84
N GLN A 877 -3.77 21.99 -25.98
CA GLN A 877 -2.49 22.69 -26.01
C GLN A 877 -1.41 21.75 -25.45
N ARG A 878 -0.50 21.36 -26.35
CA ARG A 878 0.81 20.79 -26.02
C ARG A 878 1.58 21.79 -25.16
N VAL A 879 1.83 21.45 -23.91
CA VAL A 879 2.81 22.16 -23.09
C VAL A 879 4.15 21.46 -23.25
N THR A 880 5.10 22.14 -23.88
CA THR A 880 6.52 21.77 -23.93
C THR A 880 7.15 22.05 -22.57
N TRP A 881 7.87 21.05 -22.05
CA TRP A 881 8.47 21.06 -20.72
C TRP A 881 9.75 21.90 -20.68
N SER A 882 9.64 23.15 -20.23
CA SER A 882 10.75 23.94 -19.69
C SER A 882 10.25 24.72 -18.47
N TRP A 883 11.17 25.06 -17.56
CA TRP A 883 10.91 25.76 -16.30
C TRP A 883 10.23 27.14 -16.49
N GLU A 884 10.22 27.68 -17.72
CA GLU A 884 9.63 28.98 -18.06
C GLU A 884 8.09 28.97 -18.10
N ALA A 885 7.45 27.81 -18.23
CA ALA A 885 5.97 27.74 -18.34
C ALA A 885 5.23 27.96 -17.01
N ILE A 886 5.90 27.85 -15.86
CA ILE A 886 5.28 27.93 -14.53
C ILE A 886 5.06 29.40 -14.08
N HIS A 887 5.71 30.38 -14.70
CA HIS A 887 5.53 31.80 -14.37
C HIS A 887 4.45 32.53 -15.18
N THR A 888 3.75 31.87 -16.10
CA THR A 888 2.80 32.53 -17.02
C THR A 888 1.45 31.85 -17.19
N GLN A 889 0.88 31.26 -16.13
CA GLN A 889 -0.57 31.02 -16.04
C GLN A 889 -1.13 31.29 -14.65
#